data_AF-G1NFF5-F1
#
_entry.id   AF-G1NFF5-F1
#
_cell.length_a   1.000
_cell.length_b   1.000
_cell.length_c   1.000
_cell.angle_alpha   90.00
_cell.angle_beta   90.00
_cell.angle_gamma   90.00
#
_symmetry.space_group_name_H-M   'P 1'
#
loop_
_entity.id
_entity.type
_entity.pdbx_description
1 polymer ?
#
loop_
_entity_poly.entity_id
_entity_poly.type
_entity_poly.pdbx_seq_one_letter_code
_entity_poly.pdbx_strand_id
1 'polypeptide(L)'
;IIYFSLVFITFISSLGHTTGPSLSNDRLYKFAYTAEVYVDRAKASLQKSAGYRFSAGVDVNILWRNPENDDDQLIKVMIRNVQVENVNERPSDKNIFKGKSTEKIIGKEHLEALQRPMVLELARGKVQNFYSYENEPGFTQNLKRGLASLFQLQMHSGSVREVDISGKCNVTYQVQHNQVTKIKALDSCEIEKTGFTSHNQILDVSTKATSATIYVLEDSFIKSIKAEENYVFLLNSRRKTGAKIVSKQRLELQSAEAGPGLIAGKHVAGVIKTLDSSYVSVPLVAETVKSECKKYPSLSEHWKSIKEHMHPEKLSKAEAARSFLSFIQNTRKATKEEILQIIKTESKELLPQIVDAITSAQTPASLEAILEFLDFKDASTSILQERFLYACGFASHPSEMLLRTLTSKFKGDIANEEIRETLVIVMGALIRKLCDREGCKLPAVVEAKKLILGRLEKPKKDDNVRMYLLALKNALLPEAIPLLLKYAESEEGHISNAAVTTLQRYDPSFLTNEVRKTMNRIYHQNRKVHEKTVRTTAAAIILNSNPSYMEVKNILLSIGELPLEMNKYMLSIIQDILQLEKPSSKTVRKVLKDMRAHNYERFSKPGSSSAYSGYITRGPDISSTYSLDILYSGSGILRRSNLNIHVFDKNAQLHAGQVVIEAQGLETIIAATPDEGEENLDSFAGMSAILFDIQLRPVTFFQGYGDLMSKMLSATGDPISVVKGLILLTDYSQEFQLQSGPRASADFQGGLAIDISGGMEFSLWYRESKTNVKNRIAMFVAGNAEVDSFFLKTGMETTLEIETALDFISTVQFSQYPFLVCMQMDRVGSPFRHSVTKYESLPSGRRYTARRGKAETLEGCEYPLHQENSNMCRKVFSTASDSSGSWF
;
A
#
# COMPACT_ATOMS: atom_id res chain seq x y z
N ILE A 1 -75.77 9.15 -5.63
CA ILE A 1 -74.38 9.48 -6.04
C ILE A 1 -74.14 10.94 -5.70
N ILE A 2 -74.12 11.23 -4.40
CA ILE A 2 -73.86 12.52 -3.75
C ILE A 2 -73.35 12.07 -2.40
N TYR A 3 -72.06 12.25 -2.12
CA TYR A 3 -71.31 11.99 -0.86
C TYR A 3 -69.91 11.47 -1.20
N PHE A 4 -69.06 12.24 -1.90
CA PHE A 4 -67.60 12.01 -1.90
C PHE A 4 -66.86 13.22 -2.52
N SER A 5 -67.10 14.43 -1.99
CA SER A 5 -66.42 15.65 -2.45
C SER A 5 -66.11 16.62 -1.30
N LEU A 6 -65.43 16.14 -0.25
CA LEU A 6 -65.01 17.00 0.87
C LEU A 6 -63.75 16.57 1.65
N VAL A 7 -62.82 15.83 1.04
CA VAL A 7 -61.53 15.46 1.71
C VAL A 7 -60.29 15.72 0.84
N PHE A 8 -60.42 16.46 -0.26
CA PHE A 8 -59.27 16.92 -1.06
C PHE A 8 -59.13 18.43 -0.92
N ILE A 9 -58.59 18.90 0.21
CA ILE A 9 -57.83 20.15 0.43
C ILE A 9 -57.41 20.10 1.90
N THR A 10 -56.18 19.62 2.16
CA THR A 10 -55.26 19.99 3.27
C THR A 10 -54.18 18.91 3.41
N PHE A 11 -53.38 18.74 2.37
CA PHE A 11 -52.01 18.23 2.53
C PHE A 11 -51.13 19.09 1.63
N ILE A 12 -51.09 20.39 1.93
CA ILE A 12 -49.91 21.18 1.62
C ILE A 12 -48.85 20.66 2.58
N SER A 13 -47.96 19.82 2.08
CA SER A 13 -46.67 19.58 2.72
C SER A 13 -46.04 20.94 2.98
N SER A 14 -46.02 21.40 4.23
CA SER A 14 -45.20 22.54 4.62
C SER A 14 -43.76 22.15 4.33
N LEU A 15 -43.20 22.64 3.22
CA LEU A 15 -41.75 22.73 3.08
C LEU A 15 -41.30 23.61 4.24
N GLY A 16 -40.79 23.00 5.30
CA GLY A 16 -40.27 23.71 6.46
C GLY A 16 -39.17 24.65 5.98
N HIS A 17 -39.44 25.95 6.04
CA HIS A 17 -38.44 26.96 5.74
C HIS A 17 -37.26 26.82 6.71
N THR A 18 -36.05 26.84 6.17
CA THR A 18 -34.82 26.64 6.93
C THR A 18 -34.53 27.89 7.76
N THR A 19 -34.82 27.89 9.06
CA THR A 19 -34.47 28.99 9.98
C THR A 19 -33.16 28.70 10.71
N GLY A 20 -32.39 29.77 10.98
CA GLY A 20 -31.09 29.74 11.64
C GLY A 20 -31.10 30.43 13.02
N PRO A 21 -29.94 30.54 13.68
CA PRO A 21 -29.83 31.26 14.95
C PRO A 21 -30.03 32.77 14.71
N SER A 22 -31.10 33.35 15.28
CA SER A 22 -31.36 34.79 15.21
C SER A 22 -30.74 35.52 16.40
N LEU A 23 -29.89 36.51 16.15
CA LEU A 23 -29.37 37.36 17.23
C LEU A 23 -30.36 38.46 17.58
N SER A 24 -30.53 38.74 18.88
CA SER A 24 -31.28 39.93 19.31
C SER A 24 -30.56 41.22 18.90
N ASN A 25 -31.34 42.23 18.52
CA ASN A 25 -30.84 43.56 18.20
C ASN A 25 -30.20 44.21 19.43
N ASP A 26 -29.22 45.09 19.20
CA ASP A 26 -28.57 45.92 20.22
C ASP A 26 -27.99 45.13 21.40
N ARG A 27 -27.58 43.88 21.15
CA ARG A 27 -26.94 42.98 22.12
C ARG A 27 -25.55 42.57 21.66
N LEU A 28 -24.63 42.53 22.62
CA LEU A 28 -23.28 41.98 22.49
C LEU A 28 -23.21 40.66 23.26
N TYR A 29 -22.97 39.56 22.55
CA TYR A 29 -22.82 38.23 23.14
C TYR A 29 -21.34 37.94 23.34
N LYS A 30 -20.95 37.61 24.57
CA LYS A 30 -19.59 37.20 24.91
C LYS A 30 -19.53 35.69 25.07
N PHE A 31 -18.70 35.04 24.27
CA PHE A 31 -18.46 33.61 24.32
C PHE A 31 -17.04 33.31 24.82
N ALA A 32 -16.88 32.18 25.50
CA ALA A 32 -15.60 31.53 25.68
C ALA A 32 -15.42 30.49 24.58
N TYR A 33 -14.33 30.59 23.83
CA TYR A 33 -13.96 29.65 22.78
C TYR A 33 -12.72 28.86 23.18
N THR A 34 -12.78 27.54 23.06
CA THR A 34 -11.61 26.67 23.17
C THR A 34 -11.52 25.73 21.97
N ALA A 35 -10.32 25.56 21.45
CA ALA A 35 -9.99 24.58 20.43
C ALA A 35 -8.81 23.73 20.91
N GLU A 36 -9.01 22.43 21.02
CA GLU A 36 -8.03 21.48 21.53
C GLU A 36 -7.68 20.48 20.43
N VAL A 37 -6.40 20.18 20.29
CA VAL A 37 -5.93 19.15 19.37
C VAL A 37 -5.12 18.14 20.16
N TYR A 38 -5.41 16.86 19.94
CA TYR A 38 -4.72 15.74 20.54
C TYR A 38 -4.21 14.80 19.45
N VAL A 39 -2.94 14.40 19.56
CA VAL A 39 -2.31 13.40 18.69
C VAL A 39 -1.75 12.26 19.55
N ASP A 40 -2.21 11.03 19.28
CA ASP A 40 -1.73 9.83 19.97
C ASP A 40 -1.90 8.57 19.11
N ARG A 41 -1.61 7.40 19.68
CA ARG A 41 -1.86 6.09 19.07
C ARG A 41 -3.36 5.84 18.99
N ALA A 42 -3.78 5.06 18.00
CA ALA A 42 -5.19 4.76 17.73
C ALA A 42 -6.01 4.28 18.95
N LYS A 43 -5.42 3.50 19.86
CA LYS A 43 -6.09 2.93 21.05
C LYS A 43 -5.66 3.57 22.38
N ALA A 44 -4.93 4.68 22.35
CA ALA A 44 -4.43 5.33 23.57
C ALA A 44 -5.48 6.27 24.19
N SER A 45 -5.44 6.41 25.52
CA SER A 45 -6.18 7.44 26.24
C SER A 45 -5.58 8.83 26.00
N LEU A 46 -6.40 9.87 25.95
CA LEU A 46 -5.96 11.25 25.74
C LEU A 46 -5.04 11.82 26.84
N GLN A 47 -4.99 11.18 28.02
CA GLN A 47 -4.23 11.66 29.20
C GLN A 47 -2.70 11.78 28.98
N LYS A 48 -2.13 11.15 27.94
CA LYS A 48 -0.69 11.19 27.64
C LYS A 48 -0.38 11.58 26.20
N SER A 49 -1.32 12.16 25.48
CA SER A 49 -1.15 12.59 24.10
C SER A 49 -0.26 13.83 23.99
N ALA A 50 0.24 14.08 22.78
CA ALA A 50 0.77 15.39 22.41
C ALA A 50 -0.37 16.29 21.95
N GLY A 51 -0.23 17.59 22.13
CA GLY A 51 -1.26 18.53 21.72
C GLY A 51 -1.18 19.90 22.37
N TYR A 52 -2.12 20.76 22.00
CA TYR A 52 -2.23 22.11 22.51
C TYR A 52 -3.69 22.55 22.59
N ARG A 53 -3.94 23.49 23.48
CA ARG A 53 -5.22 24.14 23.69
C ARG A 53 -5.09 25.59 23.31
N PHE A 54 -5.90 26.02 22.35
CA PHE A 54 -6.14 27.41 22.02
C PHE A 54 -7.39 27.86 22.78
N SER A 55 -7.31 28.99 23.48
CA SER A 55 -8.45 29.57 24.18
C SER A 55 -8.54 31.07 23.90
N ALA A 56 -9.77 31.57 23.77
CA ALA A 56 -10.02 32.98 23.48
C ALA A 56 -11.42 33.39 23.97
N GLY A 57 -11.60 34.68 24.24
CA GLY A 57 -12.92 35.30 24.29
C GLY A 57 -13.39 35.61 22.87
N VAL A 58 -14.68 35.47 22.59
CA VAL A 58 -15.28 35.78 21.30
C VAL A 58 -16.47 36.69 21.51
N ASP A 59 -16.40 37.89 20.95
CA ASP A 59 -17.48 38.86 20.96
C ASP A 59 -18.27 38.73 19.66
N VAL A 60 -19.59 38.61 19.78
CA VAL A 60 -20.50 38.54 18.62
C VAL A 60 -21.62 39.55 18.78
N ASN A 61 -21.84 40.36 17.75
CA ASN A 61 -22.99 41.27 17.69
C ASN A 61 -23.54 41.35 16.27
N ILE A 62 -24.82 41.68 16.15
CA ILE A 62 -25.45 41.97 14.87
C ILE A 62 -25.05 43.37 14.39
N LEU A 63 -24.79 43.52 13.09
CA LEU A 63 -24.48 44.80 12.44
C LEU A 63 -25.63 45.29 11.57
N TRP A 64 -26.31 44.36 10.91
CA TRP A 64 -27.38 44.66 9.97
C TRP A 64 -28.35 43.49 9.86
N ARG A 65 -29.61 43.79 9.58
CA ARG A 65 -30.65 42.83 9.23
C ARG A 65 -31.36 43.33 7.98
N ASN A 66 -31.66 42.42 7.06
CA ASN A 66 -32.32 42.77 5.83
C ASN A 66 -33.76 43.26 6.10
N PRO A 67 -34.12 44.48 5.67
CA PRO A 67 -35.47 45.01 5.87
C PRO A 67 -36.59 44.20 5.20
N GLU A 68 -36.26 43.41 4.17
CA GLU A 68 -37.22 42.58 3.42
C GLU A 68 -37.23 41.11 3.86
N ASN A 69 -36.21 40.67 4.61
CA ASN A 69 -36.06 39.28 5.03
C ASN A 69 -35.30 39.16 6.37
N ASP A 70 -36.03 38.98 7.47
CA ASP A 70 -35.42 38.93 8.80
C ASP A 70 -34.42 37.79 9.03
N ASP A 71 -34.46 36.74 8.21
CA ASP A 71 -33.53 35.59 8.25
C ASP A 71 -32.18 35.86 7.57
N ASP A 72 -32.00 37.04 6.96
CA ASP A 72 -30.76 37.52 6.36
C ASP A 72 -30.14 38.61 7.26
N GLN A 73 -29.04 38.25 7.91
CA GLN A 73 -28.39 39.07 8.93
C GLN A 73 -26.87 39.09 8.76
N LEU A 74 -26.27 40.23 9.10
CA LEU A 74 -24.84 40.43 9.09
C LEU A 74 -24.33 40.48 10.53
N ILE A 75 -23.46 39.55 10.91
CA ILE A 75 -22.88 39.50 12.26
C ILE A 75 -21.39 39.81 12.21
N LYS A 76 -20.93 40.51 13.24
CA LYS A 76 -19.50 40.76 13.50
C LYS A 76 -19.02 39.81 14.57
N VAL A 77 -17.89 39.16 14.32
CA VAL A 77 -17.22 38.25 15.26
C VAL A 77 -15.81 38.76 15.52
N MET A 78 -15.43 38.90 16.78
CA MET A 78 -14.10 39.39 17.19
C MET A 78 -13.49 38.48 18.23
N ILE A 79 -12.24 38.07 18.01
CA ILE A 79 -11.48 37.20 18.91
C ILE A 79 -10.66 38.09 19.86
N ARG A 80 -10.73 37.83 21.17
CA ARG A 80 -10.01 38.55 22.23
C ARG A 80 -9.31 37.59 23.17
N ASN A 81 -8.36 38.10 23.97
CA ASN A 81 -7.74 37.38 25.09
C ASN A 81 -7.20 36.00 24.70
N VAL A 82 -6.46 35.93 23.59
CA VAL A 82 -5.92 34.67 23.06
C VAL A 82 -4.86 34.11 23.99
N GLN A 83 -4.98 32.83 24.32
CA GLN A 83 -4.02 32.07 25.12
C GLN A 83 -3.79 30.69 24.49
N VAL A 84 -2.55 30.21 24.57
CA VAL A 84 -2.14 28.89 24.07
C VAL A 84 -1.44 28.12 25.18
N GLU A 85 -1.92 26.91 25.44
CA GLU A 85 -1.50 26.09 26.57
C GLU A 85 -1.30 24.63 26.13
N ASN A 86 -0.66 23.82 26.99
CA ASN A 86 -0.60 22.37 26.77
C ASN A 86 -1.96 21.75 27.11
N VAL A 87 -2.41 20.76 26.32
CA VAL A 87 -3.61 19.97 26.66
C VAL A 87 -3.40 19.06 27.87
N ASN A 88 -2.16 18.64 28.12
CA ASN A 88 -1.77 17.78 29.22
C ASN A 88 -0.71 18.49 30.05
N GLU A 89 -0.82 18.43 31.37
CA GLU A 89 0.18 19.01 32.27
C GLU A 89 1.58 18.45 31.97
N ARG A 90 2.54 19.35 31.80
CA ARG A 90 3.94 19.03 31.54
C ARG A 90 4.78 19.46 32.74
N PRO A 91 5.78 18.66 33.14
CA PRO A 91 6.84 19.11 34.03
C PRO A 91 7.43 20.44 33.56
N SER A 92 7.81 21.30 34.50
CA SER A 92 8.06 22.71 34.20
C SER A 92 9.28 22.95 33.29
N ASP A 93 10.22 22.00 33.26
CA ASP A 93 11.36 21.92 32.33
C ASP A 93 10.93 21.55 30.90
N LYS A 94 9.87 20.75 30.75
CA LYS A 94 9.35 20.22 29.49
C LYS A 94 8.20 21.03 28.89
N ASN A 95 7.65 21.99 29.64
CA ASN A 95 6.60 22.89 29.14
C ASN A 95 7.19 23.90 28.15
N ILE A 96 6.82 23.77 26.87
CA ILE A 96 7.30 24.62 25.78
C ILE A 96 6.82 26.09 25.87
N PHE A 97 5.69 26.34 26.53
CA PHE A 97 5.07 27.66 26.68
C PHE A 97 5.57 28.43 27.92
N LYS A 98 6.18 27.74 28.90
CA LYS A 98 6.64 28.38 30.15
C LYS A 98 7.60 29.53 29.87
N GLY A 99 7.28 30.70 30.43
CA GLY A 99 8.09 31.93 30.32
C GLY A 99 7.92 32.71 29.02
N LYS A 100 6.91 32.40 28.20
CA LYS A 100 6.60 33.13 26.96
C LYS A 100 5.21 33.75 27.02
N SER A 101 5.09 35.00 26.56
CA SER A 101 3.79 35.63 26.29
C SER A 101 3.17 35.05 25.01
N THR A 102 1.85 35.17 24.87
CA THR A 102 1.13 34.77 23.64
C THR A 102 1.73 35.42 22.40
N GLU A 103 2.11 36.70 22.47
CA GLU A 103 2.77 37.43 21.39
C GLU A 103 4.09 36.76 20.94
N LYS A 104 4.88 36.20 21.86
CA LYS A 104 6.12 35.49 21.52
C LYS A 104 5.89 34.08 20.97
N ILE A 105 4.70 33.51 21.21
CA ILE A 105 4.33 32.17 20.72
C ILE A 105 3.76 32.29 19.31
N ILE A 106 2.76 33.16 19.13
CA ILE A 106 2.02 33.33 17.87
C ILE A 106 2.75 34.29 16.92
N GLY A 107 3.50 35.27 17.45
CA GLY A 107 4.04 36.39 16.69
C GLY A 107 3.08 37.58 16.69
N LYS A 108 3.63 38.78 16.75
CA LYS A 108 2.85 40.03 16.87
C LYS A 108 1.88 40.22 15.70
N GLU A 109 2.37 40.09 14.47
CA GLU A 109 1.58 40.25 13.25
C GLU A 109 0.41 39.25 13.17
N HIS A 110 0.69 37.97 13.45
CA HIS A 110 -0.35 36.92 13.43
C HIS A 110 -1.38 37.10 14.55
N LEU A 111 -0.97 37.57 15.73
CA LEU A 111 -1.88 37.83 16.84
C LEU A 111 -2.80 39.03 16.53
N GLU A 112 -2.23 40.12 16.01
CA GLU A 112 -3.00 41.29 15.57
C GLU A 112 -4.00 40.90 14.47
N ALA A 113 -3.54 40.14 13.47
CA ALA A 113 -4.42 39.61 12.43
C ALA A 113 -5.53 38.72 13.01
N LEU A 114 -5.25 37.85 13.98
CA LEU A 114 -6.26 36.98 14.59
C LEU A 114 -7.31 37.75 15.38
N GLN A 115 -6.92 38.86 16.01
CA GLN A 115 -7.81 39.74 16.79
C GLN A 115 -8.62 40.71 15.92
N ARG A 116 -8.24 40.93 14.65
CA ARG A 116 -9.04 41.72 13.72
C ARG A 116 -10.42 41.09 13.53
N PRO A 117 -11.49 41.90 13.55
CA PRO A 117 -12.85 41.41 13.40
C PRO A 117 -13.06 40.74 12.04
N MET A 118 -13.99 39.78 12.00
CA MET A 118 -14.51 39.17 10.79
C MET A 118 -16.02 39.38 10.73
N VAL A 119 -16.58 39.38 9.52
CA VAL A 119 -18.01 39.61 9.31
C VAL A 119 -18.61 38.46 8.53
N LEU A 120 -19.77 37.97 8.97
CA LEU A 120 -20.48 36.84 8.38
C LEU A 120 -21.87 37.28 7.95
N GLU A 121 -22.18 37.02 6.68
CA GLU A 121 -23.55 37.12 6.16
C GLU A 121 -24.22 35.76 6.36
N LEU A 122 -25.21 35.73 7.25
CA LEU A 122 -25.99 34.55 7.58
C LEU A 122 -27.37 34.68 6.95
N ALA A 123 -27.63 33.89 5.93
CA ALA A 123 -28.93 33.77 5.31
C ALA A 123 -29.52 32.39 5.65
N ARG A 124 -30.70 32.36 6.29
CA ARG A 124 -31.39 31.10 6.63
C ARG A 124 -30.52 30.14 7.47
N GLY A 125 -29.68 30.71 8.33
CA GLY A 125 -28.75 29.97 9.20
C GLY A 125 -27.50 29.41 8.51
N LYS A 126 -27.27 29.74 7.23
CA LYS A 126 -26.08 29.35 6.48
C LYS A 126 -25.22 30.58 6.20
N VAL A 127 -23.90 30.40 6.21
CA VAL A 127 -22.96 31.45 5.80
C VAL A 127 -23.02 31.57 4.28
N GLN A 128 -23.47 32.72 3.79
CA GLN A 128 -23.53 33.05 2.37
C GLN A 128 -22.21 33.70 1.93
N ASN A 129 -21.75 34.70 2.67
CA ASN A 129 -20.46 35.38 2.44
C ASN A 129 -19.67 35.50 3.74
N PHE A 130 -18.34 35.36 3.62
CA PHE A 130 -17.39 35.56 4.70
C PHE A 130 -16.48 36.73 4.34
N TYR A 131 -16.52 37.79 5.15
CA TYR A 131 -15.74 39.00 4.92
C TYR A 131 -14.58 39.07 5.91
N SER A 132 -13.39 39.27 5.35
CA SER A 132 -12.14 39.41 6.11
C SER A 132 -11.23 40.44 5.44
N TYR A 133 -10.05 40.65 6.01
CA TYR A 133 -9.05 41.57 5.46
C TYR A 133 -8.15 40.82 4.47
N GLU A 134 -7.85 41.45 3.33
CA GLU A 134 -7.09 40.84 2.23
C GLU A 134 -5.65 40.47 2.61
N ASN A 135 -4.97 41.33 3.36
CA ASN A 135 -3.57 41.14 3.80
C ASN A 135 -3.44 40.33 5.10
N GLU A 136 -4.27 39.30 5.32
CA GLU A 136 -4.13 38.40 6.46
C GLU A 136 -3.44 37.08 6.08
N PRO A 137 -2.53 36.56 6.92
CA PRO A 137 -1.91 35.26 6.67
C PRO A 137 -2.96 34.14 6.57
N GLY A 138 -2.87 33.29 5.54
CA GLY A 138 -3.85 32.23 5.28
C GLY A 138 -4.09 31.28 6.45
N PHE A 139 -3.06 30.98 7.26
CA PHE A 139 -3.22 30.20 8.49
C PHE A 139 -4.13 30.88 9.53
N THR A 140 -3.98 32.20 9.71
CA THR A 140 -4.82 32.99 10.62
C THR A 140 -6.25 33.04 10.10
N GLN A 141 -6.43 33.21 8.79
CA GLN A 141 -7.75 33.15 8.17
C GLN A 141 -8.41 31.78 8.34
N ASN A 142 -7.66 30.67 8.24
CA ASN A 142 -8.22 29.33 8.45
C ASN A 142 -8.71 29.11 9.90
N LEU A 143 -8.03 29.65 10.91
CA LEU A 143 -8.55 29.64 12.30
C LEU A 143 -9.86 30.43 12.44
N LYS A 144 -9.93 31.61 11.78
CA LYS A 144 -11.16 32.42 11.72
C LYS A 144 -12.30 31.69 11.01
N ARG A 145 -12.03 31.07 9.85
CA ARG A 145 -12.97 30.23 9.09
C ARG A 145 -13.50 29.07 9.93
N GLY A 146 -12.65 28.46 10.77
CA GLY A 146 -13.03 27.36 11.65
C GLY A 146 -14.02 27.79 12.74
N LEU A 147 -13.81 28.97 13.34
CA LEU A 147 -14.76 29.58 14.27
C LEU A 147 -16.05 30.03 13.57
N ALA A 148 -15.93 30.68 12.41
CA ALA A 148 -17.07 31.12 11.60
C ALA A 148 -17.99 29.96 11.17
N SER A 149 -17.40 28.82 10.81
CA SER A 149 -18.14 27.61 10.39
C SER A 149 -19.04 27.06 11.51
N LEU A 150 -18.75 27.34 12.78
CA LEU A 150 -19.60 26.91 13.89
C LEU A 150 -20.96 27.62 13.90
N PHE A 151 -21.06 28.83 13.33
CA PHE A 151 -22.33 29.58 13.29
C PHE A 151 -23.30 29.08 12.21
N GLN A 152 -22.91 28.09 11.38
CA GLN A 152 -23.80 27.44 10.43
C GLN A 152 -24.66 26.37 11.11
N LEU A 153 -25.96 26.63 11.23
CA LEU A 153 -26.91 25.78 11.95
C LEU A 153 -28.21 25.64 11.15
N GLN A 154 -28.93 24.55 11.41
CA GLN A 154 -30.24 24.28 10.87
C GLN A 154 -31.18 23.83 11.98
N MET A 155 -32.37 24.44 12.05
CA MET A 155 -33.36 24.15 13.11
C MET A 155 -34.34 23.02 12.75
N HIS A 156 -34.19 22.37 11.60
CA HIS A 156 -34.98 21.21 11.19
C HIS A 156 -34.09 20.03 10.80
N SER A 157 -34.57 18.83 11.09
CA SER A 157 -33.89 17.58 10.73
C SER A 157 -33.89 17.39 9.21
N GLY A 158 -32.77 16.90 8.67
CA GLY A 158 -32.63 16.66 7.24
C GLY A 158 -31.18 16.56 6.81
N SER A 159 -30.97 16.07 5.59
CA SER A 159 -29.64 16.01 4.97
C SER A 159 -29.51 17.09 3.90
N VAL A 160 -28.42 17.85 3.94
CA VAL A 160 -28.15 18.97 3.04
C VAL A 160 -26.67 19.01 2.67
N ARG A 161 -26.33 19.61 1.52
CA ARG A 161 -24.94 19.91 1.17
C ARG A 161 -24.57 21.29 1.69
N GLU A 162 -23.48 21.38 2.44
CA GLU A 162 -23.01 22.64 3.02
C GLU A 162 -21.57 22.93 2.62
N VAL A 163 -21.27 24.22 2.50
CA VAL A 163 -19.90 24.71 2.35
C VAL A 163 -19.46 25.24 3.70
N ASP A 164 -18.37 24.72 4.22
CA ASP A 164 -17.67 25.23 5.39
C ASP A 164 -16.16 25.12 5.21
N ILE A 165 -15.37 25.33 6.26
CA ILE A 165 -13.91 25.23 6.19
C ILE A 165 -13.41 23.90 5.60
N SER A 166 -14.14 22.80 5.79
CA SER A 166 -13.80 21.46 5.28
C SER A 166 -14.12 21.28 3.79
N GLY A 167 -14.65 22.30 3.12
CA GLY A 167 -15.11 22.24 1.73
C GLY A 167 -16.62 22.02 1.63
N LYS A 168 -17.06 21.46 0.49
CA LYS A 168 -18.48 21.18 0.24
C LYS A 168 -18.84 19.75 0.61
N CYS A 169 -19.48 19.55 1.76
CA CYS A 169 -19.73 18.25 2.36
C CYS A 169 -21.22 17.92 2.48
N ASN A 170 -21.56 16.63 2.53
CA ASN A 170 -22.89 16.18 2.94
C ASN A 170 -23.00 16.22 4.47
N VAL A 171 -24.04 16.87 4.96
CA VAL A 171 -24.31 17.08 6.39
C VAL A 171 -25.70 16.56 6.71
N THR A 172 -25.84 15.92 7.86
CA THR A 172 -27.13 15.47 8.40
C THR A 172 -27.40 16.14 9.74
N TYR A 173 -28.56 16.79 9.84
CA TYR A 173 -29.05 17.41 11.07
C TYR A 173 -30.07 16.51 11.75
N GLN A 174 -29.89 16.33 13.06
CA GLN A 174 -30.85 15.67 13.96
C GLN A 174 -31.24 16.67 15.03
N VAL A 175 -32.47 17.15 14.96
CA VAL A 175 -33.01 18.14 15.90
C VAL A 175 -33.84 17.42 16.97
N GLN A 176 -33.49 17.71 18.22
CA GLN A 176 -34.26 17.39 19.43
C GLN A 176 -34.62 18.72 20.12
N HIS A 177 -35.63 18.75 20.99
CA HIS A 177 -36.22 19.97 21.57
C HIS A 177 -35.24 21.15 21.74
N ASN A 178 -34.19 21.00 22.55
CA ASN A 178 -33.19 22.06 22.80
C ASN A 178 -31.77 21.69 22.34
N GLN A 179 -31.64 20.67 21.48
CA GLN A 179 -30.34 20.16 21.04
C GLN A 179 -30.36 19.81 19.57
N VAL A 180 -29.40 20.33 18.82
CA VAL A 180 -29.21 19.98 17.40
C VAL A 180 -27.88 19.25 17.25
N THR A 181 -27.90 18.08 16.61
CA THR A 181 -26.69 17.34 16.28
C THR A 181 -26.45 17.41 14.76
N LYS A 182 -25.33 18.02 14.38
CA LYS A 182 -24.83 18.11 13.01
C LYS A 182 -23.77 17.02 12.81
N ILE A 183 -24.03 16.07 11.91
CA ILE A 183 -23.09 15.01 11.55
C ILE A 183 -22.59 15.28 10.14
N LYS A 184 -21.27 15.42 9.99
CA LYS A 184 -20.62 15.69 8.70
C LYS A 184 -19.99 14.42 8.15
N ALA A 185 -20.34 14.06 6.91
CA ALA A 185 -19.73 12.95 6.19
C ALA A 185 -18.44 13.41 5.49
N LEU A 186 -17.30 13.31 6.18
CA LEU A 186 -16.00 13.83 5.71
C LEU A 186 -15.53 13.21 4.38
N ASP A 187 -15.92 11.97 4.10
CA ASP A 187 -15.58 11.29 2.85
C ASP A 187 -16.23 11.95 1.62
N SER A 188 -17.37 12.62 1.81
CA SER A 188 -18.13 13.32 0.76
C SER A 188 -17.67 14.75 0.48
N CYS A 189 -16.71 15.27 1.25
CA CYS A 189 -16.24 16.64 1.11
C CYS A 189 -15.45 16.86 -0.19
N GLU A 190 -15.91 17.81 -1.00
CA GLU A 190 -15.20 18.34 -2.16
C GLU A 190 -14.26 19.47 -1.70
N ILE A 191 -12.98 19.16 -1.61
CA ILE A 191 -11.86 20.09 -1.36
C ILE A 191 -10.64 19.54 -2.10
N GLU A 192 -9.67 20.39 -2.43
CA GLU A 192 -8.41 19.93 -3.02
C GLU A 192 -7.69 19.02 -2.01
N LYS A 193 -7.73 17.71 -2.26
CA LYS A 193 -7.08 16.69 -1.43
C LYS A 193 -5.68 16.45 -1.98
N THR A 194 -4.67 16.80 -1.21
CA THR A 194 -3.28 16.41 -1.49
C THR A 194 -2.99 15.09 -0.78
N GLY A 195 -2.55 14.09 -1.55
CA GLY A 195 -2.22 12.79 -1.00
C GLY A 195 -2.30 11.65 -2.01
N PHE A 196 -1.83 10.49 -1.58
CA PHE A 196 -1.89 9.23 -2.32
C PHE A 196 -2.05 8.08 -1.33
N THR A 197 -2.74 7.04 -1.78
CA THR A 197 -2.95 5.76 -1.09
C THR A 197 -2.32 4.66 -1.96
N SER A 198 -2.05 3.48 -1.40
CA SER A 198 -1.60 2.31 -2.17
C SER A 198 -2.77 1.64 -2.89
N HIS A 199 -2.50 0.94 -4.00
CA HIS A 199 -3.53 0.15 -4.70
C HIS A 199 -3.85 -1.16 -3.95
N ASN A 200 -2.90 -1.68 -3.16
CA ASN A 200 -3.04 -2.94 -2.45
C ASN A 200 -3.53 -2.69 -1.03
N GLN A 201 -4.71 -3.23 -0.68
CA GLN A 201 -5.32 -3.05 0.63
C GLN A 201 -4.42 -3.50 1.79
N ILE A 202 -3.64 -4.57 1.64
CA ILE A 202 -2.76 -5.08 2.71
C ILE A 202 -1.63 -4.10 3.02
N LEU A 203 -1.09 -3.45 1.99
CA LEU A 203 0.02 -2.50 2.09
C LEU A 203 -0.45 -1.06 2.34
N ASP A 204 -1.77 -0.83 2.39
CA ASP A 204 -2.38 0.48 2.58
C ASP A 204 -2.74 0.79 4.05
N VAL A 205 -3.22 2.01 4.27
CA VAL A 205 -3.66 2.51 5.58
C VAL A 205 -5.18 2.69 5.57
N SER A 206 -5.88 1.98 6.45
CA SER A 206 -7.29 2.22 6.70
C SER A 206 -7.48 3.55 7.44
N THR A 207 -8.31 4.42 6.86
CA THR A 207 -8.69 5.70 7.45
C THR A 207 -10.13 5.64 7.96
N LYS A 208 -10.37 6.23 9.13
CA LYS A 208 -11.72 6.48 9.63
C LYS A 208 -11.80 7.90 10.14
N ALA A 209 -12.64 8.70 9.50
CA ALA A 209 -12.87 10.09 9.86
C ALA A 209 -14.32 10.28 10.33
N THR A 210 -14.51 10.99 11.44
CA THR A 210 -15.84 11.33 11.96
C THR A 210 -15.85 12.76 12.46
N SER A 211 -16.83 13.56 12.05
CA SER A 211 -17.06 14.91 12.58
C SER A 211 -18.52 15.04 13.03
N ALA A 212 -18.69 15.43 14.28
CA ALA A 212 -19.99 15.69 14.88
C ALA A 212 -19.95 17.00 15.65
N THR A 213 -20.97 17.83 15.50
CA THR A 213 -21.15 19.08 16.23
C THR A 213 -22.49 19.08 16.93
N ILE A 214 -22.47 19.30 18.24
CA ILE A 214 -23.64 19.36 19.10
C ILE A 214 -23.87 20.81 19.48
N TYR A 215 -25.07 21.31 19.18
CA TYR A 215 -25.55 22.63 19.55
C TYR A 215 -26.56 22.48 20.67
N VAL A 216 -26.38 23.22 21.76
CA VAL A 216 -27.35 23.34 22.85
C VAL A 216 -27.96 24.73 22.77
N LEU A 217 -29.27 24.78 22.67
CA LEU A 217 -30.04 26.01 22.47
C LEU A 217 -30.82 26.37 23.74
N GLU A 218 -30.95 27.67 23.98
CA GLU A 218 -31.77 28.26 25.04
C GLU A 218 -32.54 29.42 24.40
N ASP A 219 -33.87 29.40 24.48
CA ASP A 219 -34.76 30.36 23.80
C ASP A 219 -34.43 30.55 22.31
N SER A 220 -34.19 29.43 21.61
CA SER A 220 -33.79 29.39 20.19
C SER A 220 -32.44 30.05 19.86
N PHE A 221 -31.67 30.46 20.86
CA PHE A 221 -30.31 30.99 20.72
C PHE A 221 -29.23 29.98 21.13
N ILE A 222 -28.01 30.13 20.60
CA ILE A 222 -26.88 29.23 20.88
C ILE A 222 -26.34 29.49 22.28
N LYS A 223 -26.58 28.55 23.21
CA LYS A 223 -25.98 28.56 24.54
C LYS A 223 -24.58 27.94 24.53
N SER A 224 -24.43 26.80 23.87
CA SER A 224 -23.12 26.17 23.68
C SER A 224 -23.02 25.34 22.40
N ILE A 225 -21.81 25.27 21.86
CA ILE A 225 -21.44 24.42 20.73
C ILE A 225 -20.30 23.51 21.17
N LYS A 226 -20.40 22.21 20.86
CA LYS A 226 -19.36 21.22 21.08
C LYS A 226 -19.13 20.46 19.78
N ALA A 227 -18.02 20.72 19.10
CA ALA A 227 -17.60 19.97 17.93
C ALA A 227 -16.50 18.98 18.32
N GLU A 228 -16.58 17.75 17.84
CA GLU A 228 -15.52 16.76 17.94
C GLU A 228 -15.29 16.12 16.57
N GLU A 229 -14.03 16.17 16.15
CA GLU A 229 -13.54 15.59 14.92
C GLU A 229 -12.45 14.57 15.25
N ASN A 230 -12.60 13.35 14.75
CA ASN A 230 -11.67 12.25 14.98
C ASN A 230 -11.18 11.71 13.63
N TYR A 231 -9.87 11.58 13.50
CA TYR A 231 -9.22 10.83 12.42
C TYR A 231 -8.43 9.69 13.02
N VAL A 232 -8.65 8.47 12.53
CA VAL A 232 -7.94 7.26 12.94
C VAL A 232 -7.29 6.64 11.72
N PHE A 233 -5.97 6.43 11.81
CA PHE A 233 -5.13 5.82 10.79
C PHE A 233 -4.62 4.49 11.32
N LEU A 234 -4.87 3.40 10.59
CA LEU A 234 -4.45 2.05 10.94
C LEU A 234 -3.71 1.42 9.77
N LEU A 235 -2.47 1.01 10.00
CA LEU A 235 -1.75 0.21 9.00
C LEU A 235 -2.41 -1.17 8.90
N ASN A 236 -2.89 -1.54 7.71
CA ASN A 236 -3.62 -2.80 7.52
C ASN A 236 -2.71 -4.00 7.81
N SER A 237 -1.44 -3.89 7.44
CA SER A 237 -0.45 -4.93 7.72
C SER A 237 -0.12 -5.12 9.21
N ARG A 238 -0.50 -4.17 10.08
CA ARG A 238 -0.36 -4.28 11.53
C ARG A 238 -1.22 -3.23 12.24
N ARG A 239 -2.44 -3.58 12.63
CA ARG A 239 -3.40 -2.62 13.22
C ARG A 239 -2.96 -2.04 14.58
N LYS A 240 -1.95 -2.63 15.23
CA LYS A 240 -1.30 -2.05 16.42
C LYS A 240 -0.46 -0.81 16.09
N THR A 241 -0.01 -0.67 14.85
CA THR A 241 0.70 0.51 14.33
C THR A 241 -0.35 1.45 13.73
N GLY A 242 -0.60 2.57 14.40
CA GLY A 242 -1.61 3.53 13.95
C GLY A 242 -1.59 4.80 14.77
N ALA A 243 -2.24 5.82 14.24
CA ALA A 243 -2.32 7.16 14.81
C ALA A 243 -3.78 7.62 14.93
N LYS A 244 -4.03 8.52 15.87
CA LYS A 244 -5.32 9.18 16.06
C LYS A 244 -5.08 10.67 16.27
N ILE A 245 -5.81 11.47 15.51
CA ILE A 245 -5.92 12.91 15.69
C ILE A 245 -7.34 13.20 16.19
N VAL A 246 -7.46 13.94 17.29
CA VAL A 246 -8.74 14.41 17.83
C VAL A 246 -8.69 15.92 17.90
N SER A 247 -9.61 16.59 17.21
CA SER A 247 -9.84 18.02 17.35
C SER A 247 -11.17 18.24 18.05
N LYS A 248 -11.17 19.11 19.06
CA LYS A 248 -12.37 19.51 19.79
C LYS A 248 -12.50 21.01 19.72
N GLN A 249 -13.72 21.50 19.47
CA GLN A 249 -14.05 22.91 19.62
C GLN A 249 -15.19 23.05 20.62
N ARG A 250 -15.10 24.03 21.49
CA ARG A 250 -16.15 24.39 22.45
C ARG A 250 -16.36 25.89 22.40
N LEU A 251 -17.61 26.31 22.23
CA LEU A 251 -18.02 27.71 22.27
C LEU A 251 -19.15 27.83 23.29
N GLU A 252 -19.01 28.65 24.33
CA GLU A 252 -20.00 28.78 25.39
C GLU A 252 -20.34 30.21 25.68
N LEU A 253 -21.63 30.53 25.73
CA LEU A 253 -22.12 31.86 26.08
C LEU A 253 -21.83 32.15 27.55
N GLN A 254 -21.13 33.27 27.81
CA GLN A 254 -20.79 33.74 29.15
C GLN A 254 -21.75 34.83 29.62
N SER A 255 -22.02 35.83 28.76
CA SER A 255 -22.91 36.94 29.07
C SER A 255 -23.49 37.58 27.80
N ALA A 256 -24.61 38.28 27.96
CA ALA A 256 -25.21 39.12 26.92
C ALA A 256 -25.38 40.56 27.46
N GLU A 257 -24.63 41.49 26.89
CA GLU A 257 -24.58 42.90 27.29
C GLU A 257 -25.27 43.80 26.25
N ALA A 258 -25.44 45.09 26.56
CA ALA A 258 -25.90 46.07 25.57
C ALA A 258 -24.82 46.25 24.49
N GLY A 259 -25.21 46.09 23.22
CA GLY A 259 -24.34 46.15 22.05
C GLY A 259 -24.54 47.42 21.23
N PRO A 260 -23.74 47.60 20.16
CA PRO A 260 -23.92 48.69 19.21
C PRO A 260 -25.23 48.56 18.43
N GLY A 261 -25.78 49.71 18.02
CA GLY A 261 -27.01 49.78 17.22
C GLY A 261 -26.84 49.23 15.80
N LEU A 262 -27.96 48.86 15.17
CA LEU A 262 -27.98 48.41 13.77
C LEU A 262 -27.58 49.52 12.79
N ILE A 263 -26.82 49.15 11.75
CA ILE A 263 -26.46 50.01 10.63
C ILE A 263 -27.62 50.03 9.63
N ALA A 264 -28.09 51.22 9.25
CA ALA A 264 -29.13 51.35 8.23
C ALA A 264 -28.54 51.13 6.82
N GLY A 265 -29.16 50.25 6.03
CA GLY A 265 -28.77 50.01 4.65
C GLY A 265 -29.72 49.06 3.92
N LYS A 266 -29.90 49.23 2.60
CA LYS A 266 -30.73 48.34 1.77
C LYS A 266 -29.99 47.08 1.28
N HIS A 267 -28.68 47.15 1.13
CA HIS A 267 -27.85 46.06 0.59
C HIS A 267 -26.60 45.83 1.45
N VAL A 268 -26.25 44.56 1.67
CA VAL A 268 -25.07 44.13 2.46
C VAL A 268 -23.78 44.81 1.98
N ALA A 269 -23.58 44.89 0.66
CA ALA A 269 -22.38 45.50 0.08
C ALA A 269 -22.21 46.99 0.46
N GLY A 270 -23.31 47.72 0.63
CA GLY A 270 -23.28 49.10 1.11
C GLY A 270 -22.87 49.19 2.57
N VAL A 271 -23.42 48.30 3.41
CA VAL A 271 -23.11 48.21 4.85
C VAL A 271 -21.65 47.85 5.09
N ILE A 272 -21.10 46.88 4.35
CA ILE A 272 -19.69 46.48 4.45
C ILE A 272 -18.77 47.65 4.10
N LYS A 273 -19.05 48.38 3.00
CA LYS A 273 -18.27 49.58 2.62
C LYS A 273 -18.34 50.70 3.66
N THR A 274 -19.48 50.89 4.30
CA THR A 274 -19.64 51.87 5.39
C THR A 274 -18.90 51.45 6.66
N LEU A 275 -18.79 50.15 6.92
CA LEU A 275 -18.08 49.61 8.09
C LEU A 275 -16.57 49.80 7.97
N ASP A 276 -15.98 49.34 6.86
CA ASP A 276 -14.56 49.49 6.50
C ASP A 276 -14.39 49.06 5.04
N SER A 277 -13.87 49.95 4.19
CA SER A 277 -13.64 49.65 2.77
C SER A 277 -12.57 48.56 2.54
N SER A 278 -11.81 48.19 3.58
CA SER A 278 -10.76 47.18 3.53
C SER A 278 -11.28 45.74 3.64
N TYR A 279 -12.58 45.55 3.93
CA TYR A 279 -13.18 44.21 3.92
C TYR A 279 -13.34 43.68 2.50
N VAL A 280 -12.90 42.45 2.30
CA VAL A 280 -13.07 41.71 1.05
C VAL A 280 -13.82 40.41 1.34
N SER A 281 -14.69 40.03 0.42
CA SER A 281 -15.37 38.72 0.47
C SER A 281 -14.36 37.64 0.11
N VAL A 282 -14.08 36.75 1.05
CA VAL A 282 -13.16 35.62 0.86
C VAL A 282 -13.91 34.29 1.02
N PRO A 283 -13.49 33.20 0.35
CA PRO A 283 -14.15 31.91 0.51
C PRO A 283 -14.10 31.41 1.96
N LEU A 284 -15.18 30.76 2.41
CA LEU A 284 -15.25 30.11 3.72
C LEU A 284 -14.42 28.82 3.77
N VAL A 285 -14.23 28.18 2.62
CA VAL A 285 -13.37 27.00 2.45
C VAL A 285 -11.93 27.38 2.80
N ALA A 286 -11.20 26.45 3.44
CA ALA A 286 -9.81 26.72 3.78
C ALA A 286 -8.93 26.98 2.55
N GLU A 287 -7.98 27.88 2.76
CA GLU A 287 -6.92 28.15 1.79
C GLU A 287 -5.77 27.14 1.97
N THR A 288 -5.19 26.70 0.86
CA THR A 288 -4.01 25.83 0.85
C THR A 288 -2.76 26.62 1.24
N VAL A 289 -2.32 26.50 2.49
CA VAL A 289 -1.11 27.19 2.95
C VAL A 289 0.08 26.25 2.89
N LYS A 290 1.13 26.63 2.14
CA LYS A 290 2.42 25.92 2.14
C LYS A 290 3.19 26.24 3.41
N SER A 291 3.71 25.21 4.08
CA SER A 291 4.61 25.41 5.22
C SER A 291 5.97 25.93 4.71
N GLU A 292 6.26 27.21 4.93
CA GLU A 292 7.60 27.77 4.67
C GLU A 292 8.59 27.25 5.72
N CYS A 293 9.28 26.15 5.43
CA CYS A 293 10.38 25.71 6.25
C CYS A 293 11.68 26.35 5.74
N LYS A 294 12.16 27.39 6.43
CA LYS A 294 13.38 28.15 6.06
C LYS A 294 14.70 27.39 6.22
N LYS A 295 14.69 26.10 6.61
CA LYS A 295 15.90 25.31 6.92
C LYS A 295 15.78 23.82 6.56
N TYR A 296 15.33 23.49 5.34
CA TYR A 296 15.61 22.13 4.85
C TYR A 296 17.07 22.06 4.38
N PRO A 297 17.85 21.04 4.77
CA PRO A 297 19.14 20.81 4.15
C PRO A 297 18.93 20.59 2.64
N SER A 298 19.88 21.04 1.82
CA SER A 298 19.81 20.76 0.39
C SER A 298 19.80 19.25 0.15
N LEU A 299 19.28 18.81 -1.00
CA LEU A 299 19.26 17.38 -1.34
C LEU A 299 20.67 16.77 -1.27
N SER A 300 21.69 17.54 -1.67
CA SER A 300 23.11 17.15 -1.63
C SER A 300 23.67 16.97 -0.22
N GLU A 301 23.30 17.85 0.72
CA GLU A 301 23.70 17.76 2.13
C GLU A 301 23.05 16.55 2.80
N HIS A 302 21.77 16.33 2.52
CA HIS A 302 21.08 15.17 3.05
C HIS A 302 21.68 13.87 2.51
N TRP A 303 21.94 13.78 1.20
CA TRP A 303 22.58 12.62 0.60
C TRP A 303 23.93 12.30 1.24
N LYS A 304 24.80 13.31 1.43
CA LYS A 304 26.09 13.14 2.12
C LYS A 304 25.93 12.56 3.54
N SER A 305 24.87 12.91 4.26
CA SER A 305 24.62 12.42 5.62
C SER A 305 24.19 10.94 5.68
N ILE A 306 23.59 10.41 4.61
CA ILE A 306 23.03 9.05 4.59
C ILE A 306 23.81 8.07 3.72
N LYS A 307 24.70 8.57 2.85
CA LYS A 307 25.49 7.80 1.87
C LYS A 307 26.15 6.56 2.47
N GLU A 308 26.73 6.69 3.67
CA GLU A 308 27.38 5.59 4.39
C GLU A 308 26.46 4.39 4.66
N HIS A 309 25.15 4.61 4.82
CA HIS A 309 24.18 3.57 5.07
C HIS A 309 23.64 2.92 3.78
N MET A 310 23.87 3.55 2.62
CA MET A 310 23.34 3.11 1.32
C MET A 310 24.30 2.20 0.55
N HIS A 311 25.48 1.91 1.10
CA HIS A 311 26.44 0.98 0.48
C HIS A 311 25.85 -0.43 0.30
N PRO A 312 26.17 -1.14 -0.79
CA PRO A 312 25.63 -2.47 -1.11
C PRO A 312 25.76 -3.51 0.02
N GLU A 313 26.83 -3.44 0.82
CA GLU A 313 27.10 -4.34 1.94
C GLU A 313 26.16 -4.12 3.14
N LYS A 314 25.71 -2.87 3.33
CA LYS A 314 24.88 -2.44 4.46
C LYS A 314 23.38 -2.48 4.16
N LEU A 315 22.97 -2.81 2.93
CA LEU A 315 21.56 -2.84 2.54
C LEU A 315 20.72 -3.82 3.38
N SER A 316 21.33 -4.87 3.93
CA SER A 316 20.65 -5.82 4.83
C SER A 316 20.34 -5.27 6.23
N LYS A 317 20.62 -3.98 6.50
CA LYS A 317 20.37 -3.30 7.77
C LYS A 317 19.15 -2.40 7.72
N ALA A 318 18.43 -2.30 8.84
CA ALA A 318 17.25 -1.44 8.95
C ALA A 318 17.58 0.04 8.74
N GLU A 319 18.82 0.47 9.06
CA GLU A 319 19.29 1.83 8.80
C GLU A 319 19.29 2.18 7.32
N ALA A 320 19.61 1.23 6.42
CA ALA A 320 19.58 1.47 4.97
C ALA A 320 18.15 1.76 4.50
N ALA A 321 17.18 0.97 4.94
CA ALA A 321 15.76 1.19 4.63
C ALA A 321 15.24 2.52 5.21
N ARG A 322 15.69 2.90 6.43
CA ARG A 322 15.37 4.22 7.01
C ARG A 322 15.95 5.37 6.18
N SER A 323 17.23 5.28 5.82
CA SER A 323 17.91 6.28 4.99
C SER A 323 17.27 6.43 3.63
N PHE A 324 16.90 5.31 3.00
CA PHE A 324 16.14 5.27 1.75
C PHE A 324 14.82 6.04 1.84
N LEU A 325 13.98 5.77 2.84
CA LEU A 325 12.71 6.49 3.02
C LEU A 325 12.91 7.99 3.28
N SER A 326 13.89 8.34 4.12
CA SER A 326 14.23 9.74 4.39
C SER A 326 14.66 10.47 3.11
N PHE A 327 15.45 9.82 2.25
CA PHE A 327 15.89 10.40 0.99
C PHE A 327 14.71 10.65 0.05
N ILE A 328 13.79 9.68 -0.08
CA ILE A 328 12.58 9.81 -0.91
C ILE A 328 11.75 11.04 -0.53
N GLN A 329 11.55 11.29 0.77
CA GLN A 329 10.79 12.46 1.23
C GLN A 329 11.42 13.79 0.80
N ASN A 330 12.75 13.85 0.78
CA ASN A 330 13.48 15.03 0.33
C ASN A 330 13.50 15.14 -1.21
N THR A 331 13.65 14.02 -1.93
CA THR A 331 13.56 13.99 -3.39
C THR A 331 12.19 14.44 -3.91
N ARG A 332 11.10 14.15 -3.18
CA ARG A 332 9.75 14.62 -3.52
C ARG A 332 9.61 16.14 -3.54
N LYS A 333 10.48 16.86 -2.82
CA LYS A 333 10.48 18.32 -2.71
C LYS A 333 11.54 18.99 -3.60
N ALA A 334 12.46 18.21 -4.17
CA ALA A 334 13.59 18.71 -4.94
C ALA A 334 13.19 19.02 -6.40
N THR A 335 13.99 19.88 -7.05
CA THR A 335 13.81 20.17 -8.48
C THR A 335 14.52 19.14 -9.36
N LYS A 336 14.21 19.14 -10.66
CA LYS A 336 14.83 18.25 -11.64
C LYS A 336 16.35 18.41 -11.68
N GLU A 337 16.84 19.65 -11.62
CA GLU A 337 18.27 19.99 -11.72
C GLU A 337 19.07 19.51 -10.51
N GLU A 338 18.52 19.68 -9.31
CA GLU A 338 19.14 19.19 -8.06
C GLU A 338 19.26 17.66 -8.08
N ILE A 339 18.23 16.97 -8.57
CA ILE A 339 18.22 15.52 -8.71
C ILE A 339 19.28 15.08 -9.73
N LEU A 340 19.33 15.70 -10.92
CA LEU A 340 20.32 15.39 -11.96
C LEU A 340 21.75 15.62 -11.49
N GLN A 341 22.00 16.66 -10.69
CA GLN A 341 23.33 16.95 -10.15
C GLN A 341 23.84 15.81 -9.26
N ILE A 342 22.98 15.25 -8.41
CA ILE A 342 23.37 14.13 -7.54
C ILE A 342 23.66 12.88 -8.36
N ILE A 343 22.79 12.51 -9.31
CA ILE A 343 22.99 11.29 -10.09
C ILE A 343 24.27 11.37 -10.93
N LYS A 344 24.58 12.53 -11.52
CA LYS A 344 25.77 12.71 -12.39
C LYS A 344 27.09 12.72 -11.62
N THR A 345 27.08 13.00 -10.31
CA THR A 345 28.30 13.17 -9.51
C THR A 345 28.67 11.95 -8.66
N GLU A 346 27.77 10.97 -8.55
CA GLU A 346 27.95 9.85 -7.63
C GLU A 346 28.78 8.68 -8.22
N SER A 347 29.37 7.87 -7.35
CA SER A 347 30.12 6.67 -7.73
C SER A 347 29.21 5.56 -8.29
N LYS A 348 29.77 4.75 -9.19
CA LYS A 348 29.06 3.64 -9.85
C LYS A 348 28.45 2.62 -8.88
N GLU A 349 29.02 2.46 -7.69
CA GLU A 349 28.55 1.51 -6.67
C GLU A 349 27.23 1.91 -6.00
N LEU A 350 26.97 3.21 -5.88
CA LEU A 350 25.80 3.76 -5.19
C LEU A 350 24.70 4.23 -6.15
N LEU A 351 25.02 4.34 -7.45
CA LEU A 351 24.04 4.68 -8.48
C LEU A 351 22.79 3.80 -8.43
N PRO A 352 22.85 2.46 -8.28
CA PRO A 352 21.65 1.63 -8.22
C PRO A 352 20.67 2.05 -7.12
N GLN A 353 21.17 2.38 -5.93
CA GLN A 353 20.37 2.78 -4.77
C GLN A 353 19.77 4.18 -4.94
N ILE A 354 20.51 5.09 -5.58
CA ILE A 354 20.00 6.40 -5.96
C ILE A 354 18.87 6.25 -6.99
N VAL A 355 19.03 5.39 -7.99
CA VAL A 355 18.00 5.11 -9.00
C VAL A 355 16.75 4.54 -8.34
N ASP A 356 16.89 3.58 -7.41
CA ASP A 356 15.78 3.02 -6.64
C ASP A 356 14.99 4.13 -5.92
N ALA A 357 15.68 5.07 -5.26
CA ALA A 357 15.05 6.12 -4.47
C ALA A 357 14.40 7.23 -5.32
N ILE A 358 15.06 7.69 -6.38
CA ILE A 358 14.53 8.74 -7.27
C ILE A 358 13.31 8.25 -8.03
N THR A 359 13.34 7.00 -8.47
CA THR A 359 12.19 6.37 -9.12
C THR A 359 11.03 6.19 -8.13
N SER A 360 11.33 5.78 -6.89
CA SER A 360 10.33 5.63 -5.81
C SER A 360 9.71 6.95 -5.35
N ALA A 361 10.36 8.09 -5.60
CA ALA A 361 9.82 9.42 -5.28
C ALA A 361 8.51 9.72 -6.04
N GLN A 362 8.35 9.17 -7.27
CA GLN A 362 7.13 9.21 -8.07
C GLN A 362 6.61 10.63 -8.38
N THR A 363 7.51 11.62 -8.52
CA THR A 363 7.13 12.99 -8.95
C THR A 363 7.44 13.20 -10.43
N PRO A 364 6.77 14.17 -11.10
CA PRO A 364 7.12 14.53 -12.49
C PRO A 364 8.60 14.90 -12.64
N ALA A 365 9.13 15.72 -11.73
CA ALA A 365 10.53 16.13 -11.75
C ALA A 365 11.51 14.96 -11.58
N SER A 366 11.20 14.00 -10.69
CA SER A 366 12.06 12.83 -10.48
C SER A 366 12.04 11.88 -11.67
N LEU A 367 10.87 11.69 -12.31
CA LEU A 367 10.72 10.88 -13.51
C LEU A 367 11.46 11.50 -14.72
N GLU A 368 11.32 12.81 -14.93
CA GLU A 368 12.04 13.50 -16.00
C GLU A 368 13.56 13.47 -15.81
N ALA A 369 14.03 13.68 -14.57
CA ALA A 369 15.45 13.62 -14.24
C ALA A 369 16.05 12.24 -14.53
N ILE A 370 15.40 11.16 -14.08
CA ILE A 370 15.94 9.80 -14.28
C ILE A 370 15.91 9.38 -15.76
N LEU A 371 14.89 9.80 -16.51
CA LEU A 371 14.78 9.49 -17.94
C LEU A 371 15.74 10.29 -18.82
N GLU A 372 16.16 11.48 -18.39
CA GLU A 372 17.24 12.23 -19.02
C GLU A 372 18.61 11.59 -18.75
N PHE A 373 18.78 10.99 -17.57
CA PHE A 373 20.02 10.31 -17.19
C PHE A 373 20.19 8.93 -17.85
N LEU A 374 19.10 8.16 -17.98
CA LEU A 374 19.14 6.80 -18.54
C LEU A 374 19.00 6.78 -20.06
N ASP A 375 20.05 6.35 -20.76
CA ASP A 375 20.00 6.08 -22.20
C ASP A 375 19.74 4.60 -22.49
N PHE A 376 18.53 4.28 -22.94
CA PHE A 376 18.11 2.93 -23.33
C PHE A 376 18.79 2.41 -24.62
N LYS A 377 19.50 3.28 -25.34
CA LYS A 377 20.34 2.91 -26.48
C LYS A 377 21.74 2.48 -26.08
N ASP A 378 22.13 2.70 -24.83
CA ASP A 378 23.42 2.26 -24.30
C ASP A 378 23.27 0.96 -23.51
N ALA A 379 23.92 -0.11 -23.98
CA ALA A 379 23.94 -1.40 -23.31
C ALA A 379 24.77 -1.39 -22.01
N SER A 380 25.67 -0.41 -21.83
CA SER A 380 26.55 -0.33 -20.65
C SER A 380 25.81 0.03 -19.37
N THR A 381 24.62 0.63 -19.47
CA THR A 381 23.79 1.06 -18.34
C THR A 381 22.63 0.11 -18.01
N SER A 382 22.67 -1.12 -18.54
CA SER A 382 21.60 -2.13 -18.39
C SER A 382 21.17 -2.36 -16.94
N ILE A 383 22.11 -2.42 -16.00
CA ILE A 383 21.83 -2.61 -14.56
C ILE A 383 20.95 -1.46 -14.02
N LEU A 384 21.27 -0.22 -14.38
CA LEU A 384 20.53 0.96 -13.91
C LEU A 384 19.15 1.05 -14.58
N GLN A 385 19.06 0.69 -15.87
CA GLN A 385 17.79 0.59 -16.59
C GLN A 385 16.88 -0.46 -15.95
N GLU A 386 17.42 -1.62 -15.59
CA GLU A 386 16.67 -2.69 -14.93
C GLU A 386 16.17 -2.26 -13.54
N ARG A 387 17.02 -1.60 -12.73
CA ARG A 387 16.62 -1.02 -11.43
C ARG A 387 15.48 -0.02 -11.57
N PHE A 388 15.59 0.91 -12.51
CA PHE A 388 14.54 1.88 -12.82
C PHE A 388 13.23 1.18 -13.19
N LEU A 389 13.28 0.18 -14.07
CA LEU A 389 12.08 -0.55 -14.51
C LEU A 389 11.44 -1.33 -13.36
N TYR A 390 12.21 -2.05 -12.54
CA TYR A 390 11.65 -2.74 -11.38
C TYR A 390 11.08 -1.76 -10.35
N ALA A 391 11.74 -0.65 -10.06
CA ALA A 391 11.20 0.40 -9.19
C ALA A 391 9.89 0.99 -9.74
N CYS A 392 9.76 1.16 -11.06
CA CYS A 392 8.49 1.50 -11.70
C CYS A 392 7.43 0.41 -11.49
N GLY A 393 7.82 -0.86 -11.63
CA GLY A 393 6.96 -2.01 -11.34
C GLY A 393 6.43 -1.97 -9.91
N PHE A 394 7.27 -1.65 -8.93
CA PHE A 394 6.92 -1.54 -7.51
C PHE A 394 6.26 -0.22 -7.11
N ALA A 395 6.10 0.75 -8.02
CA ALA A 395 5.50 2.06 -7.73
C ALA A 395 4.18 1.92 -6.95
N SER A 396 4.08 2.65 -5.83
CA SER A 396 2.95 2.59 -4.91
C SER A 396 1.69 3.22 -5.53
N HIS A 397 1.86 4.33 -6.26
CA HIS A 397 0.80 5.11 -6.91
C HIS A 397 1.19 5.52 -8.34
N PRO A 398 1.26 4.57 -9.29
CA PRO A 398 1.69 4.87 -10.65
C PRO A 398 0.75 5.87 -11.35
N SER A 399 1.33 6.76 -12.15
CA SER A 399 0.60 7.77 -12.94
C SER A 399 0.41 7.35 -14.39
N GLU A 400 -0.59 7.93 -15.07
CA GLU A 400 -0.77 7.74 -16.51
C GLU A 400 0.47 8.19 -17.30
N MET A 401 1.11 9.28 -16.84
CA MET A 401 2.33 9.80 -17.45
C MET A 401 3.47 8.78 -17.44
N LEU A 402 3.64 8.03 -16.34
CA LEU A 402 4.65 6.98 -16.27
C LEU A 402 4.41 5.90 -17.34
N LEU A 403 3.19 5.38 -17.44
CA LEU A 403 2.84 4.37 -18.43
C LEU A 403 3.01 4.88 -19.87
N ARG A 404 2.57 6.12 -20.15
CA ARG A 404 2.72 6.75 -21.47
C ARG A 404 4.20 6.83 -21.86
N THR A 405 5.06 7.22 -20.92
CA THR A 405 6.49 7.37 -21.18
C THR A 405 7.17 6.03 -21.42
N LEU A 406 6.86 4.99 -20.63
CA LEU A 406 7.38 3.64 -20.87
C LEU A 406 6.90 3.09 -22.22
N THR A 407 5.63 3.31 -22.57
CA THR A 407 5.08 2.92 -23.88
C THR A 407 5.81 3.61 -25.02
N SER A 408 6.15 4.89 -24.88
CA SER A 408 6.95 5.62 -25.86
C SER A 408 8.37 5.06 -25.97
N LYS A 409 9.01 4.70 -24.85
CA LYS A 409 10.35 4.09 -24.84
C LYS A 409 10.36 2.72 -25.51
N PHE A 410 9.33 1.90 -25.27
CA PHE A 410 9.18 0.60 -25.93
C PHE A 410 9.04 0.68 -27.45
N LYS A 411 8.41 1.74 -27.96
CA LYS A 411 8.28 2.00 -29.41
C LYS A 411 9.58 2.49 -30.05
N GLY A 412 10.52 3.00 -29.26
CA GLY A 412 11.83 3.44 -29.73
C GLY A 412 12.86 2.31 -29.77
N ASP A 413 14.12 2.67 -30.01
CA ASP A 413 15.24 1.73 -30.01
C ASP A 413 15.69 1.41 -28.58
N ILE A 414 15.85 0.13 -28.27
CA ILE A 414 16.41 -0.37 -27.01
C ILE A 414 17.55 -1.30 -27.39
N ALA A 415 18.76 -1.05 -26.87
CA ALA A 415 19.95 -1.80 -27.26
C ALA A 415 20.00 -3.21 -26.68
N ASN A 416 19.40 -3.42 -25.51
CA ASN A 416 19.41 -4.70 -24.80
C ASN A 416 18.01 -5.34 -24.80
N GLU A 417 17.87 -6.52 -25.40
CA GLU A 417 16.61 -7.25 -25.50
C GLU A 417 16.08 -7.71 -24.12
N GLU A 418 16.94 -7.98 -23.13
CA GLU A 418 16.48 -8.30 -21.77
C GLU A 418 15.81 -7.10 -21.09
N ILE A 419 16.31 -5.89 -21.38
CA ILE A 419 15.71 -4.64 -20.88
C ILE A 419 14.40 -4.37 -21.58
N ARG A 420 14.33 -4.65 -22.89
CA ARG A 420 13.08 -4.60 -23.65
C ARG A 420 12.03 -5.54 -23.06
N GLU A 421 12.41 -6.76 -22.70
CA GLU A 421 11.55 -7.71 -22.03
C GLU A 421 11.08 -7.22 -20.66
N THR A 422 12.00 -6.75 -19.81
CA THR A 422 11.66 -6.18 -18.49
C THR A 422 10.69 -5.01 -18.62
N LEU A 423 10.87 -4.14 -19.61
CA LEU A 423 10.02 -2.97 -19.84
C LEU A 423 8.57 -3.41 -20.10
N VAL A 424 8.35 -4.39 -20.99
CA VAL A 424 7.01 -4.89 -21.33
C VAL A 424 6.36 -5.59 -20.14
N ILE A 425 7.13 -6.37 -19.37
CA ILE A 425 6.66 -7.02 -18.14
C ILE A 425 6.18 -5.97 -17.11
N VAL A 426 6.92 -4.87 -16.95
CA VAL A 426 6.58 -3.76 -16.04
C VAL A 426 5.37 -2.97 -16.54
N MET A 427 5.24 -2.74 -17.86
CA MET A 427 4.02 -2.16 -18.44
C MET A 427 2.79 -2.97 -18.04
N GLY A 428 2.88 -4.30 -18.04
CA GLY A 428 1.81 -5.18 -17.55
C GLY A 428 1.42 -4.87 -16.10
N ALA A 429 2.39 -4.70 -15.21
CA ALA A 429 2.14 -4.39 -13.80
C ALA A 429 1.49 -3.01 -13.63
N LEU A 430 1.91 -2.01 -14.40
CA LEU A 430 1.30 -0.67 -14.38
C LEU A 430 -0.14 -0.68 -14.89
N ILE A 431 -0.43 -1.43 -15.95
CA ILE A 431 -1.80 -1.61 -16.46
C ILE A 431 -2.71 -2.17 -15.36
N ARG A 432 -2.25 -3.20 -14.65
CA ARG A 432 -3.01 -3.80 -13.54
C ARG A 432 -3.31 -2.78 -12.46
N LYS A 433 -2.29 -2.09 -11.96
CA LYS A 433 -2.41 -1.09 -10.89
C LYS A 433 -3.32 0.08 -11.27
N LEU A 434 -3.25 0.56 -12.51
CA LEU A 434 -4.12 1.64 -13.00
C LEU A 434 -5.56 1.15 -13.20
N CYS A 435 -5.77 -0.08 -13.67
CA CYS A 435 -7.11 -0.67 -13.79
C CYS A 435 -7.77 -0.90 -12.42
N ASP A 436 -7.02 -1.35 -11.42
CA ASP A 436 -7.51 -1.56 -10.04
C ASP A 436 -7.93 -0.23 -9.36
N ARG A 437 -7.47 0.92 -9.87
CA ARG A 437 -7.85 2.28 -9.44
C ARG A 437 -8.90 2.94 -10.34
N GLU A 438 -9.74 2.15 -11.00
CA GLU A 438 -10.78 2.62 -11.93
C GLU A 438 -10.25 3.37 -13.17
N GLY A 439 -8.93 3.44 -13.36
CA GLY A 439 -8.24 4.08 -14.48
C GLY A 439 -8.11 3.22 -15.73
N CYS A 440 -8.88 2.12 -15.82
CA CYS A 440 -8.72 1.15 -16.91
C CYS A 440 -9.10 1.70 -18.30
N LYS A 441 -9.83 2.82 -18.33
CA LYS A 441 -10.27 3.53 -19.56
C LYS A 441 -9.37 4.70 -19.94
N LEU A 442 -8.29 4.96 -19.19
CA LEU A 442 -7.35 6.04 -19.51
C LEU A 442 -6.68 5.81 -20.88
N PRO A 443 -6.45 6.85 -21.68
CA PRO A 443 -5.88 6.74 -23.02
C PRO A 443 -4.59 5.91 -23.07
N ALA A 444 -3.63 6.18 -22.18
CA ALA A 444 -2.36 5.44 -22.17
C ALA A 444 -2.54 3.95 -21.82
N VAL A 445 -3.51 3.63 -20.94
CA VAL A 445 -3.83 2.25 -20.57
C VAL A 445 -4.43 1.50 -21.75
N VAL A 446 -5.40 2.12 -22.44
CA VAL A 446 -6.04 1.52 -23.63
C VAL A 446 -5.02 1.30 -24.75
N GLU A 447 -4.11 2.23 -24.96
CA GLU A 447 -3.02 2.11 -25.92
C GLU A 447 -2.08 0.95 -25.59
N ALA A 448 -1.59 0.88 -24.35
CA ALA A 448 -0.68 -0.18 -23.90
C ALA A 448 -1.35 -1.56 -23.95
N LYS A 449 -2.63 -1.66 -23.60
CA LYS A 449 -3.43 -2.90 -23.75
C LYS A 449 -3.49 -3.37 -25.20
N LYS A 450 -3.84 -2.47 -26.12
CA LYS A 450 -3.93 -2.78 -27.57
C LYS A 450 -2.58 -3.23 -28.12
N LEU A 451 -1.49 -2.62 -27.66
CA LEU A 451 -0.14 -2.98 -28.05
C LEU A 451 0.20 -4.42 -27.64
N ILE A 452 -0.02 -4.79 -26.37
CA ILE A 452 0.30 -6.13 -25.86
C ILE A 452 -0.61 -7.19 -26.50
N LEU A 453 -1.92 -6.96 -26.53
CA LEU A 453 -2.88 -7.92 -27.07
C LEU A 453 -2.74 -8.09 -28.59
N GLY A 454 -2.56 -6.99 -29.33
CA GLY A 454 -2.42 -7.03 -30.78
C GLY A 454 -1.17 -7.78 -31.24
N ARG A 455 -0.08 -7.73 -30.47
CA ARG A 455 1.15 -8.49 -30.73
C ARG A 455 1.00 -9.99 -30.49
N LEU A 456 0.15 -10.38 -29.53
CA LEU A 456 -0.21 -11.77 -29.30
C LEU A 456 -1.24 -12.32 -30.31
N GLU A 457 -2.13 -11.48 -30.84
CA GLU A 457 -3.06 -11.91 -31.88
C GLU A 457 -2.37 -12.19 -33.22
N LYS A 458 -1.39 -11.35 -33.58
CA LYS A 458 -0.64 -11.41 -34.84
C LYS A 458 0.87 -11.32 -34.57
N PRO A 459 1.49 -12.39 -34.03
CA PRO A 459 2.92 -12.39 -33.77
C PRO A 459 3.72 -12.34 -35.08
N LYS A 460 4.77 -11.51 -35.12
CA LYS A 460 5.77 -11.57 -36.21
C LYS A 460 6.75 -12.71 -35.97
N LYS A 461 7.48 -13.12 -37.01
CA LYS A 461 8.46 -14.22 -36.94
C LYS A 461 9.56 -14.01 -35.88
N ASP A 462 9.91 -12.75 -35.63
CA ASP A 462 10.93 -12.36 -34.64
C ASP A 462 10.34 -11.86 -33.31
N ASP A 463 9.00 -11.86 -33.14
CA ASP A 463 8.38 -11.38 -31.91
C ASP A 463 8.56 -12.43 -30.80
N ASN A 464 9.22 -12.03 -29.69
CA ASN A 464 9.29 -12.86 -28.48
C ASN A 464 7.91 -12.96 -27.80
N VAL A 465 7.14 -13.99 -28.15
CA VAL A 465 5.79 -14.24 -27.61
C VAL A 465 5.80 -14.37 -26.08
N ARG A 466 6.85 -14.98 -25.51
CA ARG A 466 6.99 -15.18 -24.06
C ARG A 466 6.97 -13.87 -23.29
N MET A 467 7.64 -12.83 -23.80
CA MET A 467 7.65 -11.49 -23.20
C MET A 467 6.23 -10.94 -23.01
N TYR A 468 5.38 -11.04 -24.04
CA TYR A 468 4.00 -10.55 -23.96
C TYR A 468 3.11 -11.39 -23.04
N LEU A 469 3.34 -12.72 -22.97
CA LEU A 469 2.66 -13.59 -22.00
C LEU A 469 3.03 -13.22 -20.56
N LEU A 470 4.29 -12.95 -20.28
CA LEU A 470 4.75 -12.49 -18.96
C LEU A 470 4.16 -11.11 -18.60
N ALA A 471 4.03 -10.21 -19.56
CA ALA A 471 3.32 -8.95 -19.34
C ALA A 471 1.83 -9.16 -19.02
N LEU A 472 1.15 -10.09 -19.69
CA LEU A 472 -0.22 -10.47 -19.35
C LEU A 472 -0.32 -11.15 -17.97
N LYS A 473 0.72 -11.88 -17.55
CA LYS A 473 0.83 -12.44 -16.19
C LYS A 473 0.86 -11.38 -15.11
N ASN A 474 1.29 -10.16 -15.43
CA ASN A 474 1.15 -9.00 -14.54
C ASN A 474 -0.16 -8.23 -14.76
N ALA A 475 -0.58 -8.03 -16.02
CA ALA A 475 -1.75 -7.20 -16.35
C ALA A 475 -3.08 -7.83 -15.93
N LEU A 476 -3.18 -9.17 -15.97
CA LEU A 476 -4.37 -9.96 -15.61
C LEU A 476 -5.66 -9.42 -16.23
N LEU A 477 -5.63 -9.20 -17.55
CA LEU A 477 -6.74 -8.66 -18.33
C LEU A 477 -7.76 -9.76 -18.66
N PRO A 478 -9.03 -9.64 -18.24
CA PRO A 478 -10.05 -10.64 -18.56
C PRO A 478 -10.21 -10.85 -20.09
N GLU A 479 -10.10 -9.79 -20.89
CA GLU A 479 -10.13 -9.87 -22.35
C GLU A 479 -9.00 -10.71 -22.98
N ALA A 480 -7.93 -11.01 -22.24
CA ALA A 480 -6.82 -11.82 -22.72
C ALA A 480 -7.04 -13.34 -22.59
N ILE A 481 -8.05 -13.79 -21.83
CA ILE A 481 -8.27 -15.21 -21.52
C ILE A 481 -8.40 -16.08 -22.79
N PRO A 482 -9.15 -15.70 -23.84
CA PRO A 482 -9.24 -16.50 -25.06
C PRO A 482 -7.88 -16.71 -25.75
N LEU A 483 -7.02 -15.69 -25.74
CA LEU A 483 -5.67 -15.78 -26.29
C LEU A 483 -4.79 -16.71 -25.44
N LEU A 484 -4.88 -16.60 -24.11
CA LEU A 484 -4.15 -17.48 -23.20
C LEU A 484 -4.56 -18.94 -23.37
N LEU A 485 -5.85 -19.23 -23.59
CA LEU A 485 -6.31 -20.59 -23.87
C LEU A 485 -5.75 -21.15 -25.18
N LYS A 486 -5.65 -20.30 -26.23
CA LYS A 486 -5.01 -20.68 -27.50
C LYS A 486 -3.53 -21.06 -27.28
N TYR A 487 -2.78 -20.25 -26.55
CA TYR A 487 -1.37 -20.52 -26.26
C TYR A 487 -1.15 -21.66 -25.26
N ALA A 488 -2.09 -21.91 -24.35
CA ALA A 488 -2.05 -23.06 -23.44
C ALA A 488 -2.13 -24.41 -24.16
N GLU A 489 -2.79 -24.46 -25.33
CA GLU A 489 -2.81 -25.62 -26.23
C GLU A 489 -1.74 -25.54 -27.33
N SER A 490 -0.69 -24.71 -27.20
CA SER A 490 0.42 -24.65 -28.16
C SER A 490 1.26 -25.93 -28.16
N GLU A 491 1.99 -26.21 -29.24
CA GLU A 491 2.96 -27.32 -29.30
C GLU A 491 4.25 -26.99 -28.57
N GLU A 492 4.58 -25.70 -28.46
CA GLU A 492 5.75 -25.23 -27.72
C GLU A 492 5.50 -25.28 -26.22
N GLY A 493 6.20 -26.18 -25.51
CA GLY A 493 6.00 -26.42 -24.09
C GLY A 493 6.27 -25.21 -23.20
N HIS A 494 7.35 -24.48 -23.46
CA HIS A 494 7.69 -23.27 -22.70
C HIS A 494 6.66 -22.13 -22.87
N ILE A 495 6.08 -21.96 -24.07
CA ILE A 495 4.98 -21.02 -24.32
C ILE A 495 3.70 -21.50 -23.63
N SER A 496 3.38 -22.79 -23.74
CA SER A 496 2.21 -23.39 -23.09
C SER A 496 2.27 -23.24 -21.56
N ASN A 497 3.43 -23.49 -20.97
CA ASN A 497 3.67 -23.31 -19.53
C ASN A 497 3.52 -21.83 -19.12
N ALA A 498 4.06 -20.89 -19.91
CA ALA A 498 3.88 -19.46 -19.64
C ALA A 498 2.40 -19.05 -19.69
N ALA A 499 1.63 -19.54 -20.66
CA ALA A 499 0.20 -19.25 -20.77
C ALA A 499 -0.63 -19.86 -19.63
N VAL A 500 -0.38 -21.12 -19.26
CA VAL A 500 -1.11 -21.81 -18.17
C VAL A 500 -0.75 -21.21 -16.80
N THR A 501 0.53 -20.92 -16.53
CA THR A 501 0.92 -20.23 -15.28
C THR A 501 0.41 -18.78 -15.23
N THR A 502 0.15 -18.15 -16.37
CA THR A 502 -0.55 -16.87 -16.44
C THR A 502 -2.01 -17.02 -16.02
N LEU A 503 -2.72 -18.02 -16.56
CA LEU A 503 -4.10 -18.32 -16.16
C LEU A 503 -4.23 -18.67 -14.67
N GLN A 504 -3.23 -19.31 -14.09
CA GLN A 504 -3.18 -19.64 -12.66
C GLN A 504 -3.28 -18.41 -11.74
N ARG A 505 -2.90 -17.22 -12.21
CA ARG A 505 -2.95 -15.97 -11.42
C ARG A 505 -4.31 -15.27 -11.44
N TYR A 506 -5.23 -15.68 -12.33
CA TYR A 506 -6.53 -15.04 -12.40
C TYR A 506 -7.39 -15.42 -11.20
N ASP A 507 -8.22 -14.47 -10.76
CA ASP A 507 -9.21 -14.74 -9.73
C ASP A 507 -10.15 -15.89 -10.18
N PRO A 508 -10.54 -16.81 -9.26
CA PRO A 508 -11.43 -17.92 -9.59
C PRO A 508 -12.73 -17.53 -10.30
N SER A 509 -13.23 -16.30 -10.12
CA SER A 509 -14.41 -15.78 -10.83
C SER A 509 -14.23 -15.68 -12.35
N PHE A 510 -13.00 -15.45 -12.84
CA PHE A 510 -12.67 -15.40 -14.27
C PHE A 510 -12.38 -16.79 -14.87
N LEU A 511 -12.21 -17.81 -14.04
CA LEU A 511 -11.95 -19.18 -14.47
C LEU A 511 -13.29 -19.88 -14.81
N THR A 512 -13.83 -19.54 -15.97
CA THR A 512 -15.13 -20.01 -16.46
C THR A 512 -15.14 -21.51 -16.77
N ASN A 513 -16.34 -22.06 -17.08
CA ASN A 513 -16.48 -23.44 -17.57
C ASN A 513 -15.64 -23.72 -18.82
N GLU A 514 -15.44 -22.72 -19.68
CA GLU A 514 -14.62 -22.88 -20.89
C GLU A 514 -13.15 -23.09 -20.53
N VAL A 515 -12.62 -22.27 -19.61
CA VAL A 515 -11.25 -22.41 -19.09
C VAL A 515 -11.07 -23.80 -18.49
N ARG A 516 -11.98 -24.23 -17.61
CA ARG A 516 -11.91 -25.57 -17.01
C ARG A 516 -12.00 -26.69 -18.04
N LYS A 517 -12.86 -26.60 -19.05
CA LYS A 517 -12.92 -27.60 -20.13
C LYS A 517 -11.59 -27.72 -20.87
N THR A 518 -10.94 -26.59 -21.16
CA THR A 518 -9.61 -26.58 -21.79
C THR A 518 -8.55 -27.17 -20.88
N MET A 519 -8.52 -26.80 -19.60
CA MET A 519 -7.57 -27.39 -18.64
C MET A 519 -7.77 -28.90 -18.46
N ASN A 520 -9.02 -29.39 -18.48
CA ASN A 520 -9.30 -30.82 -18.44
C ASN A 520 -8.74 -31.54 -19.68
N ARG A 521 -8.90 -30.96 -20.88
CA ARG A 521 -8.32 -31.53 -22.11
C ARG A 521 -6.80 -31.63 -22.04
N ILE A 522 -6.14 -30.61 -21.51
CA ILE A 522 -4.69 -30.56 -21.33
C ILE A 522 -4.25 -31.63 -20.32
N TYR A 523 -4.87 -31.69 -19.15
CA TYR A 523 -4.51 -32.63 -18.09
C TYR A 523 -4.67 -34.10 -18.51
N HIS A 524 -5.85 -34.42 -19.08
CA HIS A 524 -6.21 -35.77 -19.52
C HIS A 524 -5.70 -36.13 -20.91
N GLN A 525 -5.01 -35.21 -21.60
CA GLN A 525 -4.42 -35.43 -22.92
C GLN A 525 -5.41 -35.98 -23.96
N ASN A 526 -6.67 -35.50 -23.93
CA ASN A 526 -7.73 -36.05 -24.78
C ASN A 526 -7.51 -35.85 -26.29
N ARG A 527 -6.65 -34.90 -26.67
CA ARG A 527 -6.36 -34.54 -28.07
C ARG A 527 -4.90 -34.79 -28.44
N LYS A 528 -3.99 -34.43 -27.53
CA LYS A 528 -2.55 -34.47 -27.76
C LYS A 528 -1.78 -34.67 -26.46
N VAL A 529 -0.51 -35.06 -26.61
CA VAL A 529 0.45 -35.14 -25.51
C VAL A 529 0.87 -33.71 -25.11
N HIS A 530 1.09 -33.54 -23.81
CA HIS A 530 1.46 -32.29 -23.16
C HIS A 530 2.50 -32.58 -22.09
N GLU A 531 3.43 -31.66 -21.87
CA GLU A 531 4.45 -31.77 -20.82
C GLU A 531 3.85 -31.92 -19.42
N LYS A 532 4.57 -32.61 -18.53
CA LYS A 532 4.16 -32.87 -17.14
C LYS A 532 3.94 -31.56 -16.36
N THR A 533 4.78 -30.56 -16.59
CA THR A 533 4.71 -29.22 -15.98
C THR A 533 3.39 -28.51 -16.34
N VAL A 534 3.01 -28.54 -17.62
CA VAL A 534 1.78 -27.92 -18.12
C VAL A 534 0.54 -28.64 -17.57
N ARG A 535 0.55 -29.98 -17.56
CA ARG A 535 -0.56 -30.80 -17.06
C ARG A 535 -0.79 -30.59 -15.57
N THR A 536 0.28 -30.62 -14.77
CA THR A 536 0.19 -30.41 -13.31
C THR A 536 -0.32 -29.01 -12.97
N THR A 537 0.13 -27.97 -13.69
CA THR A 537 -0.42 -26.61 -13.52
C THR A 537 -1.89 -26.53 -13.92
N ALA A 538 -2.29 -27.18 -15.03
CA ALA A 538 -3.69 -27.23 -15.46
C ALA A 538 -4.59 -27.88 -14.40
N ALA A 539 -4.13 -28.96 -13.76
CA ALA A 539 -4.84 -29.60 -12.65
C ALA A 539 -4.94 -28.68 -11.42
N ALA A 540 -3.88 -27.96 -11.07
CA ALA A 540 -3.90 -26.98 -9.99
C ALA A 540 -4.94 -25.86 -10.25
N ILE A 541 -5.07 -25.39 -11.50
CA ILE A 541 -6.10 -24.41 -11.89
C ILE A 541 -7.50 -24.98 -11.69
N ILE A 542 -7.76 -26.22 -12.12
CA ILE A 542 -9.06 -26.88 -11.92
C ILE A 542 -9.37 -26.99 -10.42
N LEU A 543 -8.42 -27.50 -9.63
CA LEU A 543 -8.60 -27.73 -8.20
C LEU A 543 -8.79 -26.45 -7.38
N ASN A 544 -8.28 -25.31 -7.87
CA ASN A 544 -8.43 -24.00 -7.22
C ASN A 544 -9.61 -23.17 -7.75
N SER A 545 -10.28 -23.59 -8.84
CA SER A 545 -11.35 -22.82 -9.51
C SER A 545 -12.76 -23.36 -9.25
N ASN A 546 -13.05 -23.70 -7.98
CA ASN A 546 -14.32 -24.28 -7.54
C ASN A 546 -14.72 -25.52 -8.39
N PRO A 547 -13.96 -26.62 -8.30
CA PRO A 547 -14.15 -27.76 -9.18
C PRO A 547 -15.46 -28.50 -8.90
N SER A 548 -16.05 -29.04 -9.96
CA SER A 548 -17.19 -29.94 -9.88
C SER A 548 -16.81 -31.32 -9.32
N TYR A 549 -17.81 -32.06 -8.87
CA TYR A 549 -17.61 -33.43 -8.37
C TYR A 549 -16.94 -34.35 -9.41
N MET A 550 -17.33 -34.24 -10.69
CA MET A 550 -16.77 -35.09 -11.75
C MET A 550 -15.32 -34.71 -12.09
N GLU A 551 -14.97 -33.43 -12.07
CA GLU A 551 -13.59 -32.97 -12.31
C GLU A 551 -12.65 -33.53 -11.23
N VAL A 552 -13.03 -33.40 -9.95
CA VAL A 552 -12.25 -33.96 -8.84
C VAL A 552 -12.18 -35.49 -8.93
N LYS A 553 -13.29 -36.15 -9.28
CA LYS A 553 -13.33 -37.61 -9.45
C LYS A 553 -12.41 -38.09 -10.56
N ASN A 554 -12.41 -37.45 -11.72
CA ASN A 554 -11.56 -37.82 -12.85
C ASN A 554 -10.07 -37.61 -12.53
N ILE A 555 -9.72 -36.52 -11.84
CA ILE A 555 -8.35 -36.29 -11.39
C ILE A 555 -7.91 -37.40 -10.43
N LEU A 556 -8.72 -37.70 -9.40
CA LEU A 556 -8.41 -38.78 -8.46
C LEU A 556 -8.28 -40.15 -9.16
N LEU A 557 -9.19 -40.46 -10.08
CA LEU A 557 -9.16 -41.72 -10.84
C LEU A 557 -7.96 -41.83 -11.81
N SER A 558 -7.29 -40.73 -12.13
CA SER A 558 -6.05 -40.77 -12.91
C SER A 558 -4.81 -41.09 -12.06
N ILE A 559 -4.84 -40.89 -10.74
CA ILE A 559 -3.69 -41.17 -9.85
C ILE A 559 -3.41 -42.67 -9.83
N GLY A 560 -2.32 -43.13 -10.44
CA GLY A 560 -1.98 -44.53 -10.66
C GLY A 560 -1.83 -44.89 -12.14
N GLU A 561 -2.40 -44.06 -13.02
CA GLU A 561 -2.34 -44.21 -14.48
C GLU A 561 -1.42 -43.15 -15.13
N LEU A 562 -0.81 -42.27 -14.34
CA LEU A 562 0.14 -41.24 -14.80
C LEU A 562 1.60 -41.74 -14.65
N PRO A 563 2.58 -41.03 -15.23
CA PRO A 563 3.99 -41.31 -14.96
C PRO A 563 4.33 -41.24 -13.47
N LEU A 564 5.36 -41.99 -13.04
CA LEU A 564 5.75 -42.21 -11.64
C LEU A 564 5.67 -40.94 -10.77
N GLU A 565 6.48 -39.93 -11.08
CA GLU A 565 6.55 -38.68 -10.31
C GLU A 565 5.28 -37.83 -10.40
N MET A 566 4.55 -37.92 -11.52
CA MET A 566 3.27 -37.20 -11.67
C MET A 566 2.18 -37.81 -10.78
N ASN A 567 2.15 -39.14 -10.60
CA ASN A 567 1.24 -39.79 -9.65
C ASN A 567 1.47 -39.28 -8.23
N LYS A 568 2.74 -39.29 -7.81
CA LYS A 568 3.14 -38.84 -6.48
C LYS A 568 2.87 -37.35 -6.26
N TYR A 569 3.17 -36.51 -7.25
CA TYR A 569 2.87 -35.08 -7.20
C TYR A 569 1.36 -34.81 -7.04
N MET A 570 0.53 -35.41 -7.90
CA MET A 570 -0.92 -35.22 -7.85
C MET A 570 -1.54 -35.72 -6.54
N LEU A 571 -1.04 -36.84 -6.01
CA LEU A 571 -1.43 -37.34 -4.70
C LEU A 571 -1.08 -36.34 -3.59
N SER A 572 0.15 -35.82 -3.59
CA SER A 572 0.60 -34.83 -2.61
C SER A 572 -0.23 -33.55 -2.66
N ILE A 573 -0.61 -33.07 -3.85
CA ILE A 573 -1.50 -31.90 -4.00
C ILE A 573 -2.87 -32.15 -3.36
N ILE A 574 -3.46 -33.34 -3.54
CA ILE A 574 -4.74 -33.69 -2.91
C ILE A 574 -4.61 -33.74 -1.38
N GLN A 575 -3.52 -34.32 -0.87
CA GLN A 575 -3.25 -34.38 0.57
C GLN A 575 -3.07 -32.98 1.16
N ASP A 576 -2.33 -32.11 0.49
CA ASP A 576 -2.12 -30.71 0.89
C ASP A 576 -3.42 -29.90 0.91
N ILE A 577 -4.30 -30.09 -0.09
CA ILE A 577 -5.65 -29.49 -0.10
C ILE A 577 -6.42 -29.88 1.16
N LEU A 578 -6.41 -31.16 1.53
CA LEU A 578 -7.12 -31.66 2.70
C LEU A 578 -6.53 -31.16 4.02
N GLN A 579 -5.19 -31.04 4.09
CA GLN A 579 -4.45 -30.60 5.27
C GLN A 579 -4.68 -29.12 5.57
N LEU A 580 -4.58 -28.24 4.57
CA LEU A 580 -4.74 -26.78 4.73
C LEU A 580 -6.20 -26.32 4.58
N GLU A 581 -7.13 -27.25 4.38
CA GLU A 581 -8.56 -26.98 4.16
C GLU A 581 -8.82 -25.94 3.04
N LYS A 582 -8.10 -26.07 1.92
CA LYS A 582 -8.26 -25.21 0.73
C LYS A 582 -9.71 -25.23 0.18
N PRO A 583 -10.15 -24.27 -0.64
CA PRO A 583 -11.55 -24.13 -1.06
C PRO A 583 -12.21 -25.40 -1.62
N SER A 584 -11.46 -26.22 -2.37
CA SER A 584 -11.94 -27.48 -2.95
C SER A 584 -12.03 -28.66 -1.97
N SER A 585 -11.58 -28.51 -0.73
CA SER A 585 -11.53 -29.58 0.28
C SER A 585 -12.87 -30.26 0.51
N LYS A 586 -13.98 -29.49 0.52
CA LYS A 586 -15.32 -30.05 0.71
C LYS A 586 -15.70 -31.00 -0.43
N THR A 587 -15.42 -30.61 -1.68
CA THR A 587 -15.68 -31.44 -2.86
C THR A 587 -14.76 -32.67 -2.87
N VAL A 588 -13.47 -32.50 -2.56
CA VAL A 588 -12.51 -33.60 -2.43
C VAL A 588 -12.98 -34.61 -1.38
N ARG A 589 -13.30 -34.18 -0.15
CA ARG A 589 -13.83 -35.06 0.90
C ARG A 589 -15.11 -35.79 0.48
N LYS A 590 -15.95 -35.19 -0.36
CA LYS A 590 -17.17 -35.85 -0.91
C LYS A 590 -16.80 -36.97 -1.88
N VAL A 591 -15.81 -36.78 -2.75
CA VAL A 591 -15.35 -37.81 -3.69
C VAL A 591 -14.61 -38.94 -2.96
N LEU A 592 -13.84 -38.63 -1.93
CA LEU A 592 -13.09 -39.62 -1.13
C LEU A 592 -13.98 -40.60 -0.33
N LYS A 593 -15.30 -40.39 -0.31
CA LYS A 593 -16.25 -41.39 0.21
C LYS A 593 -16.42 -42.58 -0.72
N ASP A 594 -16.10 -42.42 -2.00
CA ASP A 594 -16.12 -43.51 -2.99
C ASP A 594 -14.81 -44.33 -2.87
N MET A 595 -14.92 -45.57 -2.42
CA MET A 595 -13.77 -46.48 -2.21
C MET A 595 -12.99 -46.76 -3.51
N ARG A 596 -13.61 -46.60 -4.69
CA ARG A 596 -12.90 -46.73 -5.97
C ARG A 596 -11.90 -45.60 -6.19
N ALA A 597 -12.22 -44.40 -5.69
CA ALA A 597 -11.35 -43.23 -5.77
C ALA A 597 -10.41 -43.10 -4.56
N HIS A 598 -10.77 -43.68 -3.40
CA HIS A 598 -9.98 -43.60 -2.17
C HIS A 598 -9.76 -44.99 -1.57
N ASN A 599 -8.57 -45.53 -1.81
CA ASN A 599 -8.09 -46.80 -1.27
C ASN A 599 -6.56 -46.76 -1.13
N TYR A 600 -6.01 -47.74 -0.40
CA TYR A 600 -4.57 -47.83 -0.14
C TYR A 600 -3.75 -48.01 -1.42
N GLU A 601 -4.25 -48.76 -2.41
CA GLU A 601 -3.55 -48.96 -3.69
C GLU A 601 -3.32 -47.63 -4.44
N ARG A 602 -4.32 -46.74 -4.41
CA ARG A 602 -4.26 -45.44 -5.07
C ARG A 602 -3.49 -44.40 -4.27
N PHE A 603 -3.56 -44.46 -2.94
CA PHE A 603 -2.93 -43.50 -2.02
C PHE A 603 -1.53 -43.93 -1.54
N SER A 604 -1.02 -45.07 -1.98
CA SER A 604 0.34 -45.54 -1.73
C SER A 604 1.18 -45.53 -3.01
N LYS A 605 1.45 -44.34 -3.55
CA LYS A 605 2.29 -44.17 -4.75
C LYS A 605 3.75 -43.87 -4.38
N PRO A 606 4.73 -44.57 -4.97
CA PRO A 606 6.14 -44.26 -4.80
C PRO A 606 6.52 -43.00 -5.61
N GLY A 607 7.66 -42.38 -5.25
CA GLY A 607 8.21 -41.19 -5.91
C GLY A 607 8.69 -40.14 -4.89
N SER A 608 9.47 -39.18 -5.37
CA SER A 608 10.07 -38.11 -4.54
C SER A 608 9.30 -36.78 -4.61
N SER A 609 8.38 -36.63 -5.56
CA SER A 609 7.58 -35.41 -5.71
C SER A 609 6.74 -35.12 -4.47
N SER A 610 6.56 -33.85 -4.16
CA SER A 610 5.90 -33.43 -2.92
C SER A 610 5.15 -32.12 -3.08
N ALA A 611 4.19 -31.88 -2.20
CA ALA A 611 3.49 -30.62 -2.05
C ALA A 611 3.11 -30.44 -0.59
N TYR A 612 3.43 -29.28 -0.02
CA TYR A 612 3.16 -28.98 1.38
C TYR A 612 2.95 -27.49 1.59
N SER A 613 1.90 -27.15 2.31
CA SER A 613 1.58 -25.80 2.76
C SER A 613 1.56 -25.71 4.28
N GLY A 614 2.16 -24.66 4.83
CA GLY A 614 2.18 -24.37 6.27
C GLY A 614 1.94 -22.90 6.58
N TYR A 615 1.79 -22.58 7.86
CA TYR A 615 1.64 -21.21 8.33
C TYR A 615 3.01 -20.64 8.76
N ILE A 616 3.37 -19.47 8.22
CA ILE A 616 4.46 -18.65 8.77
C ILE A 616 3.98 -17.93 10.03
N THR A 617 2.77 -17.38 9.97
CA THR A 617 2.16 -16.65 11.09
C THR A 617 0.65 -16.73 10.98
N ARG A 618 -0.03 -16.93 12.11
CA ARG A 618 -1.50 -16.93 12.20
C ARG A 618 -1.94 -15.94 13.26
N GLY A 619 -2.18 -14.70 12.83
CA GLY A 619 -2.61 -13.60 13.68
C GLY A 619 -4.07 -13.18 13.41
N PRO A 620 -4.63 -12.30 14.28
CA PRO A 620 -5.98 -11.75 14.09
C PRO A 620 -6.04 -10.67 12.99
N ASP A 621 -4.91 -10.02 12.72
CA ASP A 621 -4.79 -8.97 11.70
C ASP A 621 -4.37 -9.56 10.35
N ILE A 622 -3.35 -10.43 10.34
CA ILE A 622 -2.83 -11.11 9.15
C ILE A 622 -2.57 -12.58 9.43
N SER A 623 -2.81 -13.40 8.41
CA SER A 623 -2.25 -14.74 8.30
C SER A 623 -1.28 -14.81 7.11
N SER A 624 -0.14 -15.47 7.29
CA SER A 624 0.84 -15.71 6.24
C SER A 624 1.10 -17.21 6.12
N THR A 625 1.15 -17.70 4.89
CA THR A 625 1.38 -19.11 4.56
C THR A 625 2.58 -19.25 3.64
N TYR A 626 3.32 -20.34 3.79
CA TYR A 626 4.29 -20.81 2.80
C TYR A 626 3.76 -22.09 2.15
N SER A 627 4.06 -22.28 0.88
CA SER A 627 3.76 -23.50 0.12
C SER A 627 4.98 -23.89 -0.68
N LEU A 628 5.41 -25.15 -0.56
CA LEU A 628 6.48 -25.72 -1.35
C LEU A 628 5.93 -26.94 -2.09
N ASP A 629 5.91 -26.87 -3.42
CA ASP A 629 5.60 -28.00 -4.29
C ASP A 629 6.73 -28.29 -5.26
N ILE A 630 7.09 -29.55 -5.37
CA ILE A 630 8.28 -30.03 -6.09
C ILE A 630 7.88 -31.19 -6.97
N LEU A 631 8.14 -31.04 -8.26
CA LEU A 631 8.00 -32.06 -9.28
C LEU A 631 9.39 -32.52 -9.73
N TYR A 632 9.66 -33.81 -9.59
CA TYR A 632 10.86 -34.47 -10.13
C TYR A 632 10.58 -35.09 -11.50
N SER A 633 11.64 -35.29 -12.30
CA SER A 633 11.62 -36.21 -13.43
C SER A 633 11.81 -37.66 -12.94
N GLY A 634 11.54 -38.64 -13.81
CA GLY A 634 11.69 -40.06 -13.48
C GLY A 634 13.14 -40.44 -13.11
N SER A 635 14.12 -39.68 -13.60
CA SER A 635 15.54 -39.79 -13.23
C SER A 635 15.87 -39.31 -11.81
N GLY A 636 14.92 -38.66 -11.12
CA GLY A 636 15.12 -38.08 -9.79
C GLY A 636 15.71 -36.67 -9.79
N ILE A 637 15.86 -36.06 -10.96
CA ILE A 637 16.29 -34.66 -11.10
C ILE A 637 15.10 -33.73 -10.88
N LEU A 638 15.36 -32.56 -10.29
CA LEU A 638 14.35 -31.53 -10.12
C LEU A 638 13.85 -31.04 -11.49
N ARG A 639 12.55 -31.19 -11.78
CA ARG A 639 11.94 -30.59 -12.98
C ARG A 639 11.42 -29.20 -12.69
N ARG A 640 10.68 -29.05 -11.58
CA ARG A 640 10.12 -27.77 -11.12
C ARG A 640 9.98 -27.74 -9.60
N SER A 641 10.45 -26.68 -8.97
CA SER A 641 10.16 -26.34 -7.57
C SER A 641 9.42 -25.00 -7.53
N ASN A 642 8.33 -24.93 -6.79
CA ASN A 642 7.56 -23.71 -6.56
C ASN A 642 7.51 -23.44 -5.05
N LEU A 643 8.17 -22.37 -4.62
CA LEU A 643 8.00 -21.81 -3.30
C LEU A 643 7.09 -20.58 -3.40
N ASN A 644 5.96 -20.60 -2.71
CA ASN A 644 5.01 -19.49 -2.64
C ASN A 644 4.84 -19.00 -1.22
N ILE A 645 4.88 -17.68 -1.02
CA ILE A 645 4.56 -17.01 0.23
C ILE A 645 3.38 -16.07 -0.02
N HIS A 646 2.27 -16.35 0.64
CA HIS A 646 1.05 -15.55 0.58
C HIS A 646 0.78 -14.88 1.92
N VAL A 647 0.33 -13.63 1.84
CA VAL A 647 -0.12 -12.85 2.98
C VAL A 647 -1.61 -12.56 2.78
N PHE A 648 -2.41 -12.82 3.80
CA PHE A 648 -3.85 -12.65 3.78
C PHE A 648 -4.28 -11.68 4.88
N ASP A 649 -5.14 -10.74 4.52
CA ASP A 649 -6.02 -9.97 5.43
C ASP A 649 -7.47 -10.43 5.17
N LYS A 650 -8.43 -9.99 6.00
CA LYS A 650 -9.84 -10.38 5.94
C LYS A 650 -10.48 -10.28 4.56
N ASN A 651 -10.03 -9.32 3.75
CA ASN A 651 -10.65 -8.97 2.47
C ASN A 651 -9.70 -9.10 1.27
N ALA A 652 -8.42 -9.40 1.48
CA ALA A 652 -7.40 -9.31 0.45
C ALA A 652 -6.31 -10.38 0.59
N GLN A 653 -5.68 -10.72 -0.54
CA GLN A 653 -4.52 -11.60 -0.63
C GLN A 653 -3.41 -10.86 -1.38
N LEU A 654 -2.18 -11.02 -0.89
CA LEU A 654 -0.95 -10.52 -1.51
C LEU A 654 -0.03 -11.71 -1.77
N HIS A 655 0.44 -11.86 -3.01
CA HIS A 655 1.52 -12.76 -3.36
C HIS A 655 2.86 -12.10 -3.03
N ALA A 656 3.27 -12.23 -1.76
CA ALA A 656 4.45 -11.54 -1.24
C ALA A 656 5.74 -12.02 -1.92
N GLY A 657 5.86 -13.33 -2.15
CA GLY A 657 7.01 -13.92 -2.82
C GLY A 657 6.65 -15.21 -3.55
N GLN A 658 7.22 -15.40 -4.72
CA GLN A 658 7.29 -16.67 -5.42
C GLN A 658 8.72 -16.86 -5.92
N VAL A 659 9.26 -18.05 -5.73
CA VAL A 659 10.49 -18.49 -6.39
C VAL A 659 10.19 -19.81 -7.05
N VAL A 660 10.31 -19.83 -8.38
CA VAL A 660 10.20 -21.03 -9.20
C VAL A 660 11.58 -21.35 -9.74
N ILE A 661 12.01 -22.59 -9.56
CA ILE A 661 13.21 -23.14 -10.18
C ILE A 661 12.75 -24.20 -11.18
N GLU A 662 13.15 -24.05 -12.43
CA GLU A 662 12.89 -25.02 -13.50
C GLU A 662 14.22 -25.57 -14.01
N ALA A 663 14.27 -26.88 -14.23
CA ALA A 663 15.41 -27.53 -14.86
C ALA A 663 14.95 -28.64 -15.82
N GLN A 664 15.75 -28.93 -16.84
CA GLN A 664 15.54 -29.98 -17.85
C GLN A 664 16.86 -30.37 -18.53
N GLY A 665 16.90 -31.58 -19.09
CA GLY A 665 18.03 -32.05 -19.89
C GLY A 665 19.32 -32.17 -19.07
N LEU A 666 19.20 -32.43 -17.76
CA LEU A 666 20.34 -32.61 -16.84
C LEU A 666 20.64 -34.10 -16.58
N GLU A 667 19.82 -34.99 -17.12
CA GLU A 667 19.91 -36.44 -17.01
C GLU A 667 21.27 -36.96 -17.50
N THR A 668 21.79 -36.35 -18.57
CA THR A 668 23.09 -36.71 -19.16
C THR A 668 24.27 -36.48 -18.20
N ILE A 669 24.17 -35.53 -17.26
CA ILE A 669 25.22 -35.21 -16.29
C ILE A 669 25.45 -36.37 -15.30
N ILE A 670 24.37 -37.07 -14.95
CA ILE A 670 24.39 -38.18 -13.98
C ILE A 670 24.30 -39.55 -14.68
N ALA A 671 24.49 -39.58 -16.01
CA ALA A 671 24.34 -40.78 -16.84
C ALA A 671 22.96 -41.47 -16.70
N ALA A 672 21.89 -40.67 -16.51
CA ALA A 672 20.51 -41.13 -16.52
C ALA A 672 19.87 -40.93 -17.90
N THR A 673 18.78 -41.63 -18.17
CA THR A 673 17.98 -41.45 -19.40
C THR A 673 16.85 -40.45 -19.16
N PRO A 674 16.60 -39.52 -20.10
CA PRO A 674 15.42 -38.65 -20.08
C PRO A 674 14.10 -39.44 -20.06
N ASP A 675 13.04 -38.81 -19.55
CA ASP A 675 11.70 -39.36 -19.59
C ASP A 675 11.11 -39.32 -21.02
N GLU A 676 10.13 -40.18 -21.31
CA GLU A 676 9.43 -40.19 -22.60
C GLU A 676 8.83 -38.81 -22.93
N GLY A 677 9.20 -38.26 -24.09
CA GLY A 677 8.83 -36.91 -24.53
C GLY A 677 9.81 -35.80 -24.13
N GLU A 678 10.86 -36.12 -23.37
CA GLU A 678 11.91 -35.17 -22.94
C GLU A 678 13.28 -35.43 -23.59
N GLU A 679 13.39 -36.42 -24.49
CA GLU A 679 14.64 -36.85 -25.13
C GLU A 679 15.33 -35.76 -25.97
N ASN A 680 14.56 -34.84 -26.55
CA ASN A 680 15.05 -33.74 -27.38
C ASN A 680 15.17 -32.40 -26.63
N LEU A 681 15.01 -32.40 -25.30
CA LEU A 681 15.14 -31.17 -24.50
C LEU A 681 16.62 -30.84 -24.29
N ASP A 682 17.00 -29.61 -24.64
CA ASP A 682 18.32 -29.09 -24.34
C ASP A 682 18.49 -28.82 -22.84
N SER A 683 19.73 -28.94 -22.35
CA SER A 683 20.07 -28.71 -20.94
C SER A 683 19.75 -27.26 -20.55
N PHE A 684 18.85 -27.07 -19.59
CA PHE A 684 18.43 -25.74 -19.17
C PHE A 684 18.14 -25.72 -17.68
N ALA A 685 18.54 -24.64 -17.02
CA ALA A 685 18.05 -24.29 -15.70
C ALA A 685 17.76 -22.80 -15.62
N GLY A 686 16.66 -22.44 -14.98
CA GLY A 686 16.26 -21.06 -14.80
C GLY A 686 15.45 -20.83 -13.54
N MET A 687 15.35 -19.57 -13.17
CA MET A 687 14.58 -19.10 -12.03
C MET A 687 13.57 -18.06 -12.49
N SER A 688 12.33 -18.17 -12.02
CA SER A 688 11.29 -17.17 -12.19
C SER A 688 10.80 -16.71 -10.83
N ALA A 689 10.60 -15.41 -10.65
CA ALA A 689 10.20 -14.85 -9.37
C ALA A 689 9.00 -13.91 -9.49
N ILE A 690 8.14 -13.95 -8.48
CA ILE A 690 7.13 -12.92 -8.23
C ILE A 690 7.47 -12.27 -6.89
N LEU A 691 7.54 -10.94 -6.86
CA LEU A 691 7.69 -10.19 -5.62
C LEU A 691 6.52 -9.21 -5.52
N PHE A 692 5.79 -9.23 -4.41
CA PHE A 692 4.66 -8.32 -4.15
C PHE A 692 3.71 -8.17 -5.34
N ASP A 693 3.17 -9.30 -5.82
CA ASP A 693 2.30 -9.45 -6.99
C ASP A 693 2.92 -9.14 -8.37
N ILE A 694 4.19 -8.75 -8.44
CA ILE A 694 4.87 -8.40 -9.70
C ILE A 694 5.78 -9.56 -10.14
N GLN A 695 5.43 -10.17 -11.26
CA GLN A 695 6.29 -11.10 -12.00
C GLN A 695 7.51 -10.35 -12.53
N LEU A 696 8.70 -10.82 -12.17
CA LEU A 696 9.98 -10.31 -12.67
C LEU A 696 10.37 -11.04 -13.97
N ARG A 697 11.39 -10.54 -14.67
CA ARG A 697 11.98 -11.28 -15.80
C ARG A 697 12.57 -12.59 -15.27
N PRO A 698 12.27 -13.75 -15.87
CA PRO A 698 12.94 -15.00 -15.54
C PRO A 698 14.45 -14.88 -15.83
N VAL A 699 15.27 -15.41 -14.93
CA VAL A 699 16.73 -15.45 -15.05
C VAL A 699 17.15 -16.85 -15.47
N THR A 700 17.92 -16.95 -16.55
CA THR A 700 18.47 -18.22 -17.01
C THR A 700 19.83 -18.46 -16.33
N PHE A 701 19.96 -19.57 -15.60
CA PHE A 701 21.24 -19.95 -15.00
C PHE A 701 22.17 -20.53 -16.05
N PHE A 702 21.68 -21.35 -16.96
CA PHE A 702 22.40 -21.78 -18.16
C PHE A 702 21.42 -22.30 -19.21
N GLN A 703 21.86 -22.29 -20.45
CA GLN A 703 21.14 -22.89 -21.57
C GLN A 703 22.12 -23.56 -22.53
N GLY A 704 21.88 -24.83 -22.81
CA GLY A 704 22.79 -25.68 -23.57
C GLY A 704 23.88 -26.30 -22.72
N TYR A 705 24.31 -27.49 -23.12
CA TYR A 705 25.35 -28.24 -22.41
C TYR A 705 26.71 -27.49 -22.35
N GLY A 706 27.04 -26.71 -23.37
CA GLY A 706 28.28 -25.92 -23.41
C GLY A 706 28.34 -24.82 -22.34
N ASP A 707 27.25 -24.05 -22.17
CA ASP A 707 27.17 -22.99 -21.14
C ASP A 707 27.18 -23.58 -19.74
N LEU A 708 26.46 -24.69 -19.53
CA LEU A 708 26.47 -25.46 -18.29
C LEU A 708 27.91 -25.84 -17.89
N MET A 709 28.66 -26.49 -18.79
CA MET A 709 30.03 -26.93 -18.50
C MET A 709 30.96 -25.74 -18.23
N SER A 710 30.79 -24.63 -18.95
CA SER A 710 31.54 -23.39 -18.69
C SER A 710 31.28 -22.87 -17.27
N LYS A 711 30.01 -22.83 -16.84
CA LYS A 711 29.64 -22.32 -15.52
C LYS A 711 30.09 -23.26 -14.40
N MET A 712 29.94 -24.58 -14.60
CA MET A 712 30.37 -25.59 -13.63
C MET A 712 31.88 -25.56 -13.38
N LEU A 713 32.71 -25.36 -14.42
CA LEU A 713 34.17 -25.23 -14.28
C LEU A 713 34.58 -23.90 -13.63
N SER A 714 33.73 -22.88 -13.69
CA SER A 714 33.97 -21.56 -13.09
C SER A 714 33.34 -21.37 -11.71
N ALA A 715 32.53 -22.32 -11.22
CA ALA A 715 31.76 -22.18 -9.98
C ALA A 715 32.69 -22.31 -8.76
N THR A 716 32.88 -21.23 -8.01
CA THR A 716 33.78 -21.19 -6.84
C THR A 716 33.10 -21.55 -5.51
N GLY A 717 31.83 -21.96 -5.51
CA GLY A 717 31.05 -22.19 -4.28
C GLY A 717 30.64 -20.89 -3.55
N ASP A 718 31.15 -19.74 -3.97
CA ASP A 718 30.85 -18.44 -3.37
C ASP A 718 29.40 -18.00 -3.66
N PRO A 719 28.73 -17.27 -2.73
CA PRO A 719 27.39 -16.77 -2.93
C PRO A 719 27.34 -15.73 -4.06
N ILE A 720 26.49 -15.98 -5.07
CA ILE A 720 26.21 -15.05 -6.16
C ILE A 720 24.95 -14.25 -5.81
N SER A 721 25.04 -12.92 -5.84
CA SER A 721 23.89 -12.03 -5.65
C SER A 721 22.92 -12.15 -6.83
N VAL A 722 21.68 -12.55 -6.58
CA VAL A 722 20.65 -12.74 -7.60
C VAL A 722 19.72 -11.53 -7.70
N VAL A 723 19.24 -11.02 -6.55
CA VAL A 723 18.43 -9.80 -6.48
C VAL A 723 18.88 -9.00 -5.28
N LYS A 724 19.28 -7.75 -5.51
CA LYS A 724 19.62 -6.81 -4.46
C LYS A 724 18.92 -5.50 -4.75
N GLY A 725 18.25 -4.87 -3.80
CA GLY A 725 17.58 -3.59 -4.07
C GLY A 725 16.73 -3.03 -2.94
N LEU A 726 16.34 -1.76 -3.10
CA LEU A 726 15.49 -1.03 -2.17
C LEU A 726 14.12 -0.78 -2.82
N ILE A 727 13.06 -1.10 -2.09
CA ILE A 727 11.68 -1.06 -2.57
C ILE A 727 10.83 -0.24 -1.60
N LEU A 728 10.07 0.72 -2.13
CA LEU A 728 9.02 1.42 -1.40
C LEU A 728 7.72 0.59 -1.47
N LEU A 729 7.36 -0.09 -0.38
CA LEU A 729 6.20 -0.97 -0.32
C LEU A 729 4.92 -0.25 0.11
N THR A 730 4.96 0.38 1.28
CA THR A 730 3.85 1.16 1.82
C THR A 730 4.17 2.62 1.58
N ASP A 731 3.20 3.36 1.05
CA ASP A 731 3.37 4.79 0.81
C ASP A 731 1.99 5.42 0.76
N TYR A 732 1.64 6.03 1.87
CA TYR A 732 0.39 6.72 2.10
C TYR A 732 0.73 8.12 2.58
N SER A 733 0.07 9.10 1.99
CA SER A 733 0.14 10.50 2.42
C SER A 733 -1.25 11.07 2.29
N GLN A 734 -1.72 11.74 3.32
CA GLN A 734 -2.97 12.47 3.28
C GLN A 734 -2.81 13.77 4.05
N GLU A 735 -3.11 14.88 3.39
CA GLU A 735 -3.25 16.16 4.05
C GLU A 735 -4.73 16.55 4.04
N PHE A 736 -5.16 17.12 5.15
CA PHE A 736 -6.55 17.51 5.32
C PHE A 736 -6.66 18.66 6.30
N GLN A 737 -7.76 19.37 6.16
CA GLN A 737 -8.07 20.53 6.94
C GLN A 737 -8.97 20.15 8.11
N LEU A 738 -8.53 20.40 9.35
CA LEU A 738 -9.38 20.22 10.52
C LEU A 738 -10.46 21.31 10.57
N GLN A 739 -11.64 20.96 11.09
CA GLN A 739 -12.76 21.88 11.30
C GLN A 739 -12.38 23.09 12.18
N SER A 740 -11.37 22.93 13.05
CA SER A 740 -10.85 24.00 13.90
C SER A 740 -9.96 25.01 13.19
N GLY A 741 -9.48 24.75 11.97
CA GLY A 741 -8.60 25.64 11.21
C GLY A 741 -7.14 25.20 11.00
N PRO A 742 -6.51 24.38 11.86
CA PRO A 742 -5.17 23.83 11.61
C PRO A 742 -5.12 22.81 10.47
N ARG A 743 -3.96 22.75 9.80
CA ARG A 743 -3.67 21.70 8.80
C ARG A 743 -3.19 20.45 9.52
N ALA A 744 -3.73 19.30 9.14
CA ALA A 744 -3.25 18.01 9.60
C ALA A 744 -2.68 17.21 8.42
N SER A 745 -1.66 16.41 8.69
CA SER A 745 -1.11 15.45 7.73
C SER A 745 -0.85 14.11 8.39
N ALA A 746 -0.99 13.05 7.59
CA ALA A 746 -0.67 11.70 7.98
C ALA A 746 0.14 11.04 6.86
N ASP A 747 1.37 10.66 7.17
CA ASP A 747 2.31 10.04 6.24
C ASP A 747 2.72 8.67 6.77
N PHE A 748 2.52 7.61 6.00
CA PHE A 748 2.95 6.26 6.35
C PHE A 748 3.77 5.68 5.21
N GLN A 749 5.02 5.35 5.50
CA GLN A 749 5.96 4.83 4.52
C GLN A 749 6.60 3.55 5.03
N GLY A 750 6.75 2.56 4.16
CA GLY A 750 7.39 1.28 4.42
C GLY A 750 8.43 0.99 3.35
N GLY A 751 9.70 0.99 3.73
CA GLY A 751 10.83 0.66 2.88
C GLY A 751 11.29 -0.76 3.17
N LEU A 752 11.65 -1.48 2.11
CA LEU A 752 12.20 -2.83 2.16
C LEU A 752 13.53 -2.85 1.43
N ALA A 753 14.56 -3.40 2.07
CA ALA A 753 15.78 -3.81 1.43
C ALA A 753 15.77 -5.33 1.29
N ILE A 754 16.06 -5.81 0.09
CA ILE A 754 16.15 -7.24 -0.23
C ILE A 754 17.55 -7.53 -0.74
N ASP A 755 18.12 -8.63 -0.27
CA ASP A 755 19.38 -9.22 -0.74
C ASP A 755 19.22 -10.74 -0.81
N ILE A 756 18.93 -11.24 -2.02
CA ILE A 756 18.83 -12.66 -2.35
C ILE A 756 20.15 -13.08 -2.98
N SER A 757 20.82 -14.04 -2.34
CA SER A 757 22.05 -14.64 -2.84
C SER A 757 21.93 -16.16 -2.87
N GLY A 758 22.53 -16.79 -3.88
CA GLY A 758 22.56 -18.24 -4.05
C GLY A 758 23.99 -18.74 -4.13
N GLY A 759 24.31 -19.78 -3.36
CA GLY A 759 25.54 -20.55 -3.47
C GLY A 759 25.21 -22.01 -3.79
N MET A 760 26.03 -22.64 -4.62
CA MET A 760 25.91 -24.05 -4.95
C MET A 760 27.27 -24.72 -4.90
N GLU A 761 27.34 -25.78 -4.12
CA GLU A 761 28.45 -26.74 -4.09
C GLU A 761 27.98 -28.02 -4.79
N PHE A 762 28.76 -28.50 -5.74
CA PHE A 762 28.43 -29.71 -6.50
C PHE A 762 29.67 -30.56 -6.69
N SER A 763 29.61 -31.83 -6.30
CA SER A 763 30.69 -32.78 -6.51
C SER A 763 30.17 -34.09 -7.13
N LEU A 764 30.60 -34.36 -8.36
CA LEU A 764 30.35 -35.65 -9.02
C LEU A 764 31.09 -36.80 -8.33
N TRP A 765 32.25 -36.53 -7.74
CA TRP A 765 33.08 -37.55 -7.09
C TRP A 765 32.45 -38.04 -5.78
N TYR A 766 32.04 -37.09 -4.92
CA TYR A 766 31.35 -37.41 -3.67
C TYR A 766 29.86 -37.74 -3.89
N ARG A 767 29.33 -37.47 -5.09
CA ARG A 767 27.91 -37.61 -5.45
C ARG A 767 27.00 -36.82 -4.49
N GLU A 768 27.44 -35.61 -4.15
CA GLU A 768 26.74 -34.70 -3.26
C GLU A 768 26.55 -33.33 -3.91
N SER A 769 25.42 -32.71 -3.62
CA SER A 769 25.15 -31.31 -3.94
C SER A 769 24.53 -30.61 -2.76
N LYS A 770 25.01 -29.40 -2.49
CA LYS A 770 24.46 -28.51 -1.49
C LYS A 770 24.16 -27.17 -2.11
N THR A 771 22.90 -26.75 -2.03
CA THR A 771 22.45 -25.44 -2.49
C THR A 771 22.00 -24.63 -1.29
N ASN A 772 22.44 -23.39 -1.21
CA ASN A 772 22.03 -22.46 -0.18
C ASN A 772 21.53 -21.16 -0.83
N VAL A 773 20.25 -20.86 -0.63
CA VAL A 773 19.62 -19.61 -1.06
C VAL A 773 19.33 -18.77 0.18
N LYS A 774 20.10 -17.70 0.38
CA LYS A 774 19.92 -16.77 1.49
C LYS A 774 19.10 -15.58 1.04
N ASN A 775 17.95 -15.38 1.67
CA ASN A 775 17.11 -14.21 1.47
C ASN A 775 17.17 -13.31 2.70
N ARG A 776 17.96 -12.24 2.61
CA ARG A 776 18.07 -11.23 3.66
C ARG A 776 17.11 -10.08 3.38
N ILE A 777 16.33 -9.74 4.38
CA ILE A 777 15.27 -8.75 4.30
C ILE A 777 15.42 -7.78 5.46
N ALA A 778 15.51 -6.49 5.16
CA ALA A 778 15.42 -5.43 6.16
C ALA A 778 14.25 -4.51 5.83
N MET A 779 13.32 -4.37 6.77
CA MET A 779 12.13 -3.56 6.62
C MET A 779 12.13 -2.42 7.64
N PHE A 780 11.82 -1.23 7.17
CA PHE A 780 11.58 -0.06 8.01
C PHE A 780 10.23 0.54 7.66
N VAL A 781 9.34 0.66 8.66
CA VAL A 781 8.06 1.35 8.50
C VAL A 781 8.01 2.54 9.44
N ALA A 782 7.73 3.72 8.90
CA ALA A 782 7.52 4.95 9.64
C ALA A 782 6.11 5.48 9.36
N GLY A 783 5.40 5.85 10.42
CA GLY A 783 4.13 6.57 10.34
C GLY A 783 4.24 7.86 11.11
N ASN A 784 3.94 9.00 10.50
CA ASN A 784 3.90 10.30 11.12
C ASN A 784 2.50 10.89 11.00
N ALA A 785 1.93 11.36 12.10
CA ALA A 785 0.70 12.14 12.12
C ALA A 785 1.00 13.48 12.78
N GLU A 786 0.82 14.58 12.04
CA GLU A 786 1.16 15.93 12.45
C GLU A 786 -0.04 16.87 12.32
N VAL A 787 -0.14 17.83 13.24
CA VAL A 787 -1.00 19.00 13.10
C VAL A 787 -0.13 20.25 13.18
N ASP A 788 -0.21 21.06 12.14
CA ASP A 788 0.51 22.32 11.99
C ASP A 788 -0.48 23.49 12.14
N SER A 789 -0.23 24.30 13.15
CA SER A 789 -0.95 25.56 13.41
C SER A 789 -0.06 26.78 13.26
N PHE A 790 0.99 26.73 12.43
CA PHE A 790 2.00 27.78 12.19
C PHE A 790 2.83 28.20 13.41
N PHE A 791 2.19 28.52 14.55
CA PHE A 791 2.83 28.86 15.81
C PHE A 791 3.27 27.62 16.60
N LEU A 792 2.76 26.45 16.25
CA LEU A 792 3.09 25.19 16.88
C LEU A 792 2.86 24.02 15.92
N LYS A 793 3.82 23.09 15.93
CA LYS A 793 3.70 21.77 15.33
C LYS A 793 3.57 20.72 16.43
N THR A 794 2.55 19.89 16.37
CA THR A 794 2.39 18.74 17.27
C THR A 794 2.21 17.47 16.47
N GLY A 795 2.85 16.39 16.88
CA GLY A 795 2.77 15.15 16.13
C GLY A 795 3.20 13.92 16.89
N MET A 796 2.97 12.79 16.24
CA MET A 796 3.41 11.49 16.68
C MET A 796 3.99 10.70 15.51
N GLU A 797 5.22 10.24 15.72
CA GLU A 797 5.92 9.32 14.85
C GLU A 797 5.90 7.91 15.47
N THR A 798 5.59 6.90 14.67
CA THR A 798 5.73 5.49 15.01
C THR A 798 6.70 4.84 14.04
N THR A 799 7.70 4.15 14.57
CA THR A 799 8.71 3.45 13.77
C THR A 799 8.67 1.96 14.09
N LEU A 800 8.91 1.15 13.06
CA LEU A 800 9.01 -0.30 13.13
C LEU A 800 10.22 -0.73 12.29
N GLU A 801 11.15 -1.42 12.92
CA GLU A 801 12.37 -1.94 12.31
C GLU A 801 12.36 -3.46 12.45
N ILE A 802 12.56 -4.15 11.34
CA ILE A 802 12.69 -5.60 11.28
C ILE A 802 13.86 -5.93 10.37
N GLU A 803 14.83 -6.68 10.89
CA GLU A 803 15.84 -7.36 10.10
C GLU A 803 15.49 -8.84 10.15
N THR A 804 15.54 -9.59 9.05
CA THR A 804 15.29 -11.04 9.06
C THR A 804 16.04 -11.69 7.92
N ALA A 805 16.41 -12.95 8.09
CA ALA A 805 16.93 -13.78 7.01
C ALA A 805 16.13 -15.08 6.95
N LEU A 806 15.82 -15.51 5.73
CA LEU A 806 15.22 -16.80 5.44
C LEU A 806 16.20 -17.56 4.54
N ASP A 807 16.78 -18.62 5.09
CA ASP A 807 17.75 -19.45 4.40
C ASP A 807 17.05 -20.74 3.94
N PHE A 808 17.09 -21.01 2.64
CA PHE A 808 16.63 -22.26 2.06
C PHE A 808 17.85 -23.11 1.69
N ILE A 809 18.00 -24.23 2.38
CA ILE A 809 19.13 -25.14 2.22
C ILE A 809 18.60 -26.45 1.64
N SER A 810 19.21 -26.92 0.55
CA SER A 810 18.93 -28.22 -0.05
C SER A 810 20.22 -29.03 -0.09
N THR A 811 20.20 -30.17 0.57
CA THR A 811 21.30 -31.15 0.56
C THR A 811 20.83 -32.39 -0.17
N VAL A 812 21.54 -32.76 -1.24
CA VAL A 812 21.22 -33.89 -2.11
C VAL A 812 22.40 -34.86 -2.11
N GLN A 813 22.17 -36.11 -1.73
CA GLN A 813 23.10 -37.21 -1.92
C GLN A 813 22.54 -38.13 -3.00
N PHE A 814 23.19 -38.14 -4.16
CA PHE A 814 22.74 -38.84 -5.36
C PHE A 814 23.55 -40.11 -5.65
N SER A 815 24.02 -40.78 -4.60
CA SER A 815 24.81 -42.00 -4.69
C SER A 815 24.00 -43.23 -5.14
N GLN A 816 22.76 -43.34 -4.68
CA GLN A 816 21.80 -44.40 -5.00
C GLN A 816 20.41 -43.79 -5.26
N TYR A 817 19.67 -44.34 -6.22
CA TYR A 817 18.28 -43.94 -6.48
C TYR A 817 17.31 -44.74 -5.58
N PRO A 818 16.29 -44.11 -4.97
CA PRO A 818 15.97 -42.68 -5.00
C PRO A 818 16.96 -41.85 -4.18
N PHE A 819 17.32 -40.67 -4.71
CA PHE A 819 18.28 -39.78 -4.05
C PHE A 819 17.80 -39.35 -2.67
N LEU A 820 18.73 -39.19 -1.73
CA LEU A 820 18.44 -38.60 -0.44
C LEU A 820 18.43 -37.08 -0.59
N VAL A 821 17.25 -36.48 -0.44
CA VAL A 821 17.06 -35.03 -0.50
C VAL A 821 16.58 -34.54 0.86
N CYS A 822 17.38 -33.69 1.49
CA CYS A 822 16.96 -32.97 2.70
C CYS A 822 16.88 -31.48 2.41
N MET A 823 15.69 -30.91 2.62
CA MET A 823 15.42 -29.49 2.49
C MET A 823 15.12 -28.89 3.86
N GLN A 824 15.70 -27.73 4.11
CA GLN A 824 15.49 -26.93 5.31
C GLN A 824 15.08 -25.52 4.91
N MET A 825 14.09 -24.98 5.60
CA MET A 825 13.70 -23.58 5.50
C MET A 825 13.84 -22.95 6.88
N ASP A 826 14.98 -22.28 7.09
CA ASP A 826 15.39 -21.75 8.39
C ASP A 826 15.20 -20.24 8.42
N ARG A 827 14.51 -19.75 9.45
CA ARG A 827 14.43 -18.31 9.74
C ARG A 827 15.38 -17.99 10.87
N VAL A 828 16.36 -17.15 10.56
CA VAL A 828 17.34 -16.68 11.55
C VAL A 828 16.66 -15.75 12.55
N GLY A 829 16.95 -15.96 13.84
CA GLY A 829 16.45 -15.10 14.91
C GLY A 829 16.95 -13.67 14.77
N SER A 830 16.07 -12.69 15.01
CA SER A 830 16.33 -11.35 14.51
C SER A 830 15.75 -10.22 15.37
N PRO A 831 16.37 -9.02 15.36
CA PRO A 831 15.91 -7.90 16.16
C PRO A 831 14.61 -7.30 15.61
N PHE A 832 13.66 -7.07 16.50
CA PHE A 832 12.41 -6.39 16.22
C PHE A 832 12.28 -5.17 17.13
N ARG A 833 12.34 -3.97 16.54
CA ARG A 833 12.28 -2.72 17.32
C ARG A 833 11.06 -1.94 16.91
N HIS A 834 10.31 -1.48 17.90
CA HIS A 834 9.25 -0.51 17.66
C HIS A 834 9.40 0.67 18.61
N SER A 835 9.20 1.87 18.09
CA SER A 835 9.25 3.08 18.91
C SER A 835 8.15 4.05 18.54
N VAL A 836 7.63 4.75 19.54
CA VAL A 836 6.65 5.83 19.37
C VAL A 836 7.26 7.08 19.96
N THR A 837 7.39 8.11 19.14
CA THR A 837 7.91 9.41 19.51
C THR A 837 6.80 10.44 19.37
N LYS A 838 6.48 11.13 20.46
CA LYS A 838 5.53 12.25 20.47
C LYS A 838 6.31 13.55 20.56
N TYR A 839 5.90 14.57 19.83
CA TYR A 839 6.58 15.85 19.85
C TYR A 839 5.63 17.05 19.80
N GLU A 840 6.09 18.16 20.39
CA GLU A 840 5.48 19.49 20.30
C GLU A 840 6.63 20.47 20.05
N SER A 841 6.55 21.30 19.01
CA SER A 841 7.66 22.15 18.58
C SER A 841 7.17 23.55 18.23
N LEU A 842 7.82 24.56 18.83
CA LEU A 842 7.61 25.96 18.49
C LEU A 842 8.57 26.40 17.38
N PRO A 843 8.18 27.35 16.50
CA PRO A 843 9.06 27.94 15.48
C PRO A 843 10.36 28.51 16.05
N SER A 844 10.32 29.00 17.30
CA SER A 844 11.49 29.47 18.04
C SER A 844 12.57 28.42 18.36
N GLY A 845 12.35 27.14 18.05
CA GLY A 845 13.29 26.03 18.26
C GLY A 845 13.14 25.25 19.57
N ARG A 846 12.31 25.71 20.52
CA ARG A 846 12.00 24.94 21.73
C ARG A 846 11.09 23.76 21.38
N ARG A 847 11.50 22.55 21.75
CA ARG A 847 10.83 21.29 21.42
C ARG A 847 10.65 20.41 22.65
N TYR A 848 9.46 19.83 22.78
CA TYR A 848 9.18 18.71 23.65
C TYR A 848 9.23 17.42 22.82
N THR A 849 9.88 16.40 23.35
CA THR A 849 9.93 15.06 22.74
C THR A 849 9.79 14.01 23.83
N ALA A 850 8.87 13.06 23.63
CA ALA A 850 8.72 11.89 24.47
C ALA A 850 8.77 10.62 23.62
N ARG A 851 9.80 9.81 23.82
CA ARG A 851 10.02 8.56 23.10
C ARG A 851 9.77 7.37 24.01
N ARG A 852 9.00 6.39 23.53
CA ARG A 852 8.84 5.08 24.16
C ARG A 852 9.09 4.01 23.12
N GLY A 853 10.14 3.22 23.32
CA GLY A 853 10.46 2.08 22.47
C GLY A 853 10.43 0.78 23.24
N LYS A 854 10.29 -0.32 22.50
CA LYS A 854 10.55 -1.66 22.99
C LYS A 854 11.28 -2.42 21.90
N ALA A 855 12.38 -3.05 22.29
CA ALA A 855 13.17 -3.94 21.46
C ALA A 855 12.87 -5.36 21.92
N GLU A 856 12.53 -6.22 20.99
CA GLU A 856 12.27 -7.64 21.17
C GLU A 856 13.16 -8.40 20.19
N THR A 857 13.42 -9.67 20.48
CA THR A 857 14.07 -10.57 19.53
C THR A 857 13.01 -11.55 19.04
N LEU A 858 12.83 -11.64 17.73
CA LEU A 858 12.05 -12.70 17.12
C LEU A 858 12.91 -13.96 17.13
N GLU A 859 12.44 -15.01 17.80
CA GLU A 859 13.17 -16.27 17.87
C GLU A 859 13.31 -16.90 16.48
N GLY A 860 14.48 -17.49 16.24
CA GLY A 860 14.73 -18.27 15.04
C GLY A 860 13.91 -19.55 15.06
N CYS A 861 13.53 -20.05 13.89
CA CYS A 861 12.79 -21.30 13.77
C CYS A 861 12.96 -21.92 12.39
N GLU A 862 13.02 -23.26 12.35
CA GLU A 862 12.83 -24.01 11.12
C GLU A 862 11.35 -24.24 10.84
N TYR A 863 10.94 -24.06 9.59
CA TYR A 863 9.58 -24.38 9.15
C TYR A 863 9.52 -25.81 8.64
N PRO A 864 8.59 -26.64 9.15
CA PRO A 864 8.46 -28.02 8.70
C PRO A 864 8.02 -28.07 7.24
N LEU A 865 8.53 -29.04 6.49
CA LEU A 865 8.04 -29.39 5.16
C LEU A 865 7.16 -30.67 5.27
N HIS A 866 6.99 -31.39 4.18
CA HIS A 866 6.29 -32.67 4.20
C HIS A 866 7.06 -33.71 5.04
N GLN A 867 6.33 -34.66 5.64
CA GLN A 867 6.89 -35.64 6.58
C GLN A 867 8.00 -36.51 5.97
N GLU A 868 7.94 -36.81 4.68
CA GLU A 868 8.97 -37.62 4.01
C GLU A 868 10.31 -36.88 3.94
N ASN A 869 10.32 -35.56 3.72
CA ASN A 869 11.52 -34.74 3.85
C ASN A 869 12.12 -34.83 5.25
N SER A 870 11.32 -34.74 6.31
CA SER A 870 11.82 -34.92 7.68
C SER A 870 12.40 -36.32 7.93
N ASN A 871 11.91 -37.35 7.24
CA ASN A 871 12.48 -38.69 7.29
C ASN A 871 13.82 -38.76 6.55
N MET A 872 13.94 -38.09 5.41
CA MET A 872 15.20 -37.99 4.64
C MET A 872 16.25 -37.18 5.40
N CYS A 873 15.89 -36.03 5.95
CA CYS A 873 16.78 -35.22 6.77
C CYS A 873 17.32 -35.98 7.99
N ARG A 874 16.51 -36.84 8.61
CA ARG A 874 16.99 -37.72 9.70
C ARG A 874 18.08 -38.70 9.26
N LYS A 875 18.08 -39.14 8.00
CA LYS A 875 19.14 -39.99 7.44
C LYS A 875 20.37 -39.18 7.03
N VAL A 876 20.17 -38.00 6.45
CA VAL A 876 21.27 -37.10 6.08
C VAL A 876 22.04 -36.63 7.33
N PHE A 877 21.32 -36.34 8.42
CA PHE A 877 21.89 -35.89 9.68
C PHE A 877 22.04 -36.99 10.73
N SER A 878 21.79 -38.27 10.40
CA SER A 878 22.10 -39.34 11.34
C SER A 878 23.60 -39.38 11.53
N THR A 879 24.06 -39.17 12.77
CA THR A 879 25.46 -39.28 13.15
C THR A 879 26.01 -40.64 12.71
N ALA A 880 26.83 -40.67 11.66
CA ALA A 880 27.72 -41.79 11.43
C ALA A 880 28.77 -41.77 12.56
N SER A 881 28.46 -42.50 13.63
CA SER A 881 29.47 -43.21 14.40
C SER A 881 30.05 -44.30 13.49
N ASP A 882 30.86 -43.92 12.50
CA ASP A 882 31.80 -44.83 11.86
C ASP A 882 33.16 -44.62 12.50
N SER A 883 33.24 -45.03 13.76
CA SER A 883 34.48 -45.56 14.31
C SER A 883 34.77 -46.91 13.67
N SER A 884 35.20 -46.94 12.41
CA SER A 884 35.90 -48.08 11.80
C SER A 884 36.49 -47.76 10.41
N GLY A 885 37.82 -47.66 10.36
CA GLY A 885 38.67 -47.56 9.15
C GLY A 885 39.24 -46.15 8.95
N SER A 886 40.38 -45.72 9.49
CA SER A 886 41.74 -46.27 9.41
C SER A 886 42.18 -46.66 7.98
N TRP A 887 43.12 -45.86 7.44
CA TRP A 887 43.96 -46.05 6.24
C TRP A 887 43.23 -45.75 4.90
N PHE A 888 43.57 -44.76 4.08
CA PHE A 888 44.83 -44.06 3.77
C PHE A 888 44.62 -42.56 3.57
#